data_AF-A0A3M9NI38-F1
#
_entry.id   AF-A0A3M9NI38-F1
#
_cell.length_a   1.000
_cell.length_b   1.000
_cell.length_c   1.000
_cell.angle_alpha   90.00
_cell.angle_beta   90.00
_cell.angle_gamma   90.00
#
_symmetry.space_group_name_H-M   'P 1'
#
loop_
_entity.id
_entity.type
_entity.pdbx_description
1 polymer ?
#
loop_
_entity_poly.entity_id
_entity_poly.type
_entity_poly.pdbx_seq_one_letter_code
_entity_poly.pdbx_strand_id
1 'polypeptide(L)'
;MIPIAALPQVQSNDLNSASIRIEYVLAGHPASQITELPKYNENISGKIKLTTYQNKIYQVIIQEIDRGNYVEINGSLEHLDSGASALTLGIIFPEKGTNWKWYSGLDHSYVIKTDSVYADLVSANTIVPPDGALNGKTLPDGGYGDAVGRGKMSFYPLCAISMDGKGEALGIDLSLPIVYRLEAEKEKLIAEFDIATSPLTDKFPNRSFFKLSRFAFDAGWGMRSALEKYYKIYPGSFKKRVTAEGIWLPFTPLGKIPGWSDFGFAFHETSWNSSDQKNGQKVPSIVSDKESGVLSFQYTEPWDIQLPIQSAEVDYKTLFSSRIIPEAKKEFLETSVAEDKNGLWQIRRLKTPWFKSGWAVSITTNCNPDILGTSRYRNILKEEIDPAVKLNVDGIYFDSMEWNWHNDLNYRKEHFKYTNYPLTFSKDVARPAIWNFTSEFEIMKKIADEMHSQGKLVMGNGHAWNPFAAANLDLFGAELSWYSTGDHDTKALDFKRAISFQKPIVFLLNEGLNDTAFTKFPYEGYAIYFEKLMAYGFFPSFFSEDASSDPYWQDSSKVERGRPFFKKYIPVIKQLSQAGWQPVTYATTRLNSVRIERFGGQRKLFFTVRNNGNTDTDCVISLDLKALNLEKYSAFEMIGKNSLNSKDNHVYIKVPAGRTKVIQIITGSK
;
A
#
# COMPACT_ATOMS: atom_id res chain seq x y z
N MET A 1 1.23 35.17 20.75
CA MET A 1 2.15 34.26 21.46
C MET A 1 1.65 34.13 22.90
N ILE A 2 1.63 32.90 23.44
CA ILE A 2 1.12 32.42 24.77
C ILE A 2 -0.35 31.90 24.77
N PRO A 3 -0.69 30.74 25.40
CA PRO A 3 -0.18 29.38 25.22
C PRO A 3 -1.24 28.44 24.61
N ILE A 4 -0.78 27.48 23.81
CA ILE A 4 -1.57 26.32 23.37
C ILE A 4 -1.92 25.51 24.62
N ALA A 5 -3.17 25.05 24.76
CA ALA A 5 -3.51 24.07 25.79
C ALA A 5 -2.59 22.87 25.56
N ALA A 6 -1.63 22.69 26.47
CA ALA A 6 -0.63 21.67 26.37
C ALA A 6 -1.37 20.32 26.25
N LEU A 7 -1.21 19.67 25.09
CA LEU A 7 -1.14 18.22 25.08
C LEU A 7 -0.21 17.85 26.25
N PRO A 8 -0.54 16.85 27.09
CA PRO A 8 0.39 16.44 28.12
C PRO A 8 1.73 16.21 27.44
N GLN A 9 2.70 17.09 27.72
CA GLN A 9 4.08 16.84 27.41
C GLN A 9 4.39 15.63 28.26
N VAL A 10 4.38 14.45 27.65
CA VAL A 10 5.17 13.35 28.16
C VAL A 10 6.58 13.92 28.15
N GLN A 11 7.12 14.19 29.33
CA GLN A 11 8.54 14.43 29.48
C GLN A 11 9.23 13.21 28.87
N SER A 12 9.87 13.37 27.70
CA SER A 12 10.62 12.30 27.03
C SER A 12 11.94 11.97 27.74
N ASN A 13 11.99 12.11 29.07
CA ASN A 13 13.18 11.92 29.87
C ASN A 13 13.41 10.47 30.33
N ASP A 14 12.56 9.51 29.95
CA ASP A 14 12.70 8.11 30.42
C ASP A 14 13.17 7.15 29.32
N LEU A 15 14.43 7.32 28.89
CA LEU A 15 15.24 6.16 28.46
C LEU A 15 15.38 5.12 29.61
N ASN A 16 14.96 5.49 30.83
CA ASN A 16 14.82 4.67 32.03
C ASN A 16 13.44 3.98 32.19
N SER A 17 12.57 3.99 31.17
CA SER A 17 11.37 3.13 31.16
C SER A 17 11.73 1.64 31.26
N ALA A 18 10.73 0.77 31.51
CA ALA A 18 10.95 -0.67 31.63
C ALA A 18 11.77 -1.18 30.44
N SER A 19 12.88 -1.88 30.74
CA SER A 19 13.82 -2.34 29.71
C SER A 19 13.07 -3.17 28.67
N ILE A 20 13.33 -2.88 27.39
CA ILE A 20 12.97 -3.76 26.29
C ILE A 20 13.44 -5.18 26.64
N ARG A 21 12.60 -6.18 26.34
CA ARG A 21 13.01 -7.59 26.38
C ARG A 21 13.09 -8.11 24.94
N ILE A 22 14.05 -8.99 24.70
CA ILE A 22 14.28 -9.59 23.40
C ILE A 22 14.01 -11.09 23.52
N GLU A 23 13.12 -11.57 22.66
CA GLU A 23 12.73 -12.97 22.60
C GLU A 23 12.88 -13.46 21.16
N TYR A 24 13.10 -14.76 20.97
CA TYR A 24 13.09 -15.35 19.64
C TYR A 24 12.50 -16.76 19.63
N VAL A 25 11.97 -17.13 18.46
CA VAL A 25 11.50 -18.49 18.13
C VAL A 25 12.20 -18.93 16.86
N LEU A 26 12.90 -20.05 16.90
CA LEU A 26 13.55 -20.62 15.71
C LEU A 26 12.50 -21.04 14.68
N ALA A 27 12.81 -20.85 13.39
CA ALA A 27 11.95 -21.33 12.32
C ALA A 27 11.72 -22.85 12.44
N GLY A 28 10.55 -23.33 12.01
CA GLY A 28 10.14 -24.73 12.16
C GLY A 28 9.74 -25.15 13.59
N HIS A 29 9.88 -24.26 14.58
CA HIS A 29 9.47 -24.53 15.97
C HIS A 29 8.12 -23.85 16.29
N PRO A 30 7.31 -24.41 17.20
CA PRO A 30 6.03 -23.82 17.59
C PRO A 30 6.23 -22.49 18.33
N ALA A 31 5.24 -21.59 18.24
CA ALA A 31 5.30 -20.27 18.90
C ALA A 31 5.44 -20.35 20.43
N SER A 32 5.09 -21.47 21.05
CA SER A 32 5.23 -21.69 22.49
C SER A 32 6.67 -21.96 22.93
N GLN A 33 7.61 -22.20 22.01
CA GLN A 33 9.03 -22.42 22.30
C GLN A 33 9.83 -21.12 22.19
N ILE A 34 9.48 -20.16 23.05
CA ILE A 34 10.12 -18.84 23.10
C ILE A 34 11.42 -18.95 23.89
N THR A 35 12.49 -18.35 23.37
CA THR A 35 13.76 -18.18 24.08
C THR A 35 14.01 -16.69 24.33
N GLU A 36 14.21 -16.30 25.58
CA GLU A 36 14.64 -14.94 25.91
C GLU A 36 16.15 -14.78 25.71
N LEU A 37 16.55 -13.68 25.08
CA LEU A 37 17.94 -13.31 24.88
C LEU A 37 18.36 -12.36 26.02
N PRO A 38 19.30 -12.75 26.90
CA PRO A 38 19.60 -11.96 28.08
C PRO A 38 20.34 -10.67 27.69
N LYS A 39 20.03 -9.60 28.42
CA LYS A 39 20.76 -8.33 28.33
C LYS A 39 22.22 -8.55 28.76
N TYR A 40 23.15 -8.22 27.87
CA TYR A 40 24.58 -8.36 28.07
C TYR A 40 25.24 -7.04 28.48
N ASN A 41 24.92 -5.95 27.78
CA ASN A 41 25.48 -4.62 28.06
C ASN A 41 24.47 -3.52 27.72
N GLU A 42 24.60 -2.37 28.37
CA GLU A 42 23.85 -1.15 28.05
C GLU A 42 24.73 0.07 28.24
N ASN A 43 24.66 0.97 27.26
CA ASN A 43 25.35 2.24 27.30
C ASN A 43 24.38 3.37 26.92
N ILE A 44 24.30 4.39 27.76
CA ILE A 44 23.49 5.58 27.51
C ILE A 44 24.45 6.75 27.31
N SER A 45 24.37 7.41 26.16
CA SER A 45 25.16 8.58 25.81
C SER A 45 24.26 9.65 25.19
N GLY A 46 24.03 10.72 25.96
CA GLY A 46 23.13 11.80 25.56
C GLY A 46 21.70 11.29 25.29
N LYS A 47 21.26 11.41 24.04
CA LYS A 47 19.92 10.99 23.58
C LYS A 47 19.88 9.57 23.01
N ILE A 48 20.97 8.82 23.11
CA ILE A 48 21.11 7.49 22.52
C ILE A 48 21.30 6.49 23.65
N LYS A 49 20.50 5.43 23.63
CA LYS A 49 20.66 4.25 24.46
C LYS A 49 20.95 3.06 23.55
N LEU A 50 22.07 2.39 23.80
CA LEU A 50 22.49 1.22 23.08
C LEU A 50 22.46 0.02 24.03
N THR A 51 21.66 -0.99 23.72
CA THR A 51 21.56 -2.21 24.52
C THR A 51 21.93 -3.41 23.69
N THR A 52 22.89 -4.20 24.17
CA THR A 52 23.29 -5.48 23.57
C THR A 52 22.65 -6.61 24.36
N TYR A 53 21.96 -7.49 23.66
CA TYR A 53 21.42 -8.75 24.16
C TYR A 53 22.18 -9.88 23.49
N GLN A 54 22.61 -10.88 24.25
CA GLN A 54 23.53 -11.89 23.70
C GLN A 54 23.42 -13.23 24.41
N ASN A 55 23.51 -14.31 23.63
CA ASN A 55 23.84 -15.65 24.11
C ASN A 55 24.97 -16.22 23.24
N LYS A 56 25.19 -17.55 23.28
CA LYS A 56 26.25 -18.19 22.48
C LYS A 56 25.98 -18.20 20.97
N ILE A 57 24.74 -18.00 20.54
CA ILE A 57 24.28 -18.20 19.16
C ILE A 57 23.94 -16.86 18.51
N TYR A 58 23.35 -15.92 19.26
CA TYR A 58 22.87 -14.65 18.72
C TYR A 58 23.37 -13.47 19.54
N GLN A 59 23.60 -12.36 18.81
CA GLN A 59 23.73 -11.02 19.36
C GLN A 59 22.66 -10.14 18.74
N VAL A 60 21.93 -9.39 19.56
CA VAL A 60 21.00 -8.35 19.13
C VAL A 60 21.44 -7.03 19.73
N ILE A 61 21.63 -6.03 18.88
CA ILE A 61 21.93 -4.66 19.29
C ILE A 61 20.69 -3.81 19.02
N ILE A 62 20.15 -3.19 20.07
CA ILE A 62 19.05 -2.23 20.01
C ILE A 62 19.60 -0.84 20.28
N GLN A 63 19.40 0.06 19.33
CA GLN A 63 19.69 1.49 19.48
C GLN A 63 18.38 2.26 19.58
N GLU A 64 18.12 2.84 20.75
CA GLU A 64 17.02 3.76 21.01
C GLU A 64 17.53 5.20 20.93
N ILE A 65 16.98 6.02 20.03
CA ILE A 65 17.35 7.42 19.83
C ILE A 65 16.15 8.31 20.18
N ASP A 66 16.28 9.13 21.21
CA ASP A 66 15.27 10.14 21.55
C ASP A 66 15.28 11.28 20.51
N ARG A 67 14.22 11.35 19.72
CA ARG A 67 13.99 12.41 18.72
C ARG A 67 13.10 13.53 19.27
N GLY A 68 12.83 13.55 20.57
CA GLY A 68 12.01 14.50 21.32
C GLY A 68 10.51 14.20 21.25
N ASN A 69 9.97 13.99 20.05
CA ASN A 69 8.54 13.68 19.87
C ASN A 69 8.25 12.19 19.70
N TYR A 70 9.29 11.38 19.52
CA TYR A 70 9.23 9.94 19.35
C TYR A 70 10.61 9.34 19.68
N VAL A 71 10.66 8.03 19.91
CA VAL A 71 11.89 7.26 20.01
C VAL A 71 12.07 6.48 18.71
N GLU A 72 13.20 6.65 18.05
CA GLU A 72 13.61 5.80 16.93
C GLU A 72 14.33 4.57 17.48
N ILE A 73 13.98 3.39 17.00
CA ILE A 73 14.51 2.10 17.47
C ILE A 73 15.09 1.37 16.26
N ASN A 74 16.41 1.25 16.23
CA ASN A 74 17.14 0.52 15.20
C ASN A 74 17.68 -0.78 15.81
N GLY A 75 17.35 -1.92 15.20
CA GLY A 75 17.80 -3.23 15.65
C GLY A 75 18.70 -3.92 14.64
N SER A 76 19.73 -4.61 15.13
CA SER A 76 20.54 -5.53 14.32
C SER A 76 20.71 -6.85 15.05
N LEU A 77 20.38 -7.94 14.36
CA LEU A 77 20.64 -9.32 14.75
C LEU A 77 21.89 -9.81 14.02
N GLU A 78 22.77 -10.49 14.74
CA GLU A 78 23.90 -11.24 14.19
C GLU A 78 23.84 -12.70 14.67
N HIS A 79 24.02 -13.63 13.74
CA HIS A 79 24.22 -15.05 14.04
C HIS A 79 25.72 -15.30 14.25
N LEU A 80 26.09 -15.69 15.47
CA LEU A 80 27.47 -15.84 15.91
C LEU A 80 28.07 -17.21 15.59
N ASP A 81 27.23 -18.20 15.26
CA ASP A 81 27.66 -19.54 14.87
C ASP A 81 27.87 -19.64 13.34
N SER A 82 28.39 -20.78 12.89
CA SER A 82 28.56 -21.11 11.50
C SER A 82 27.21 -21.31 10.78
N GLY A 83 27.21 -20.95 9.49
CA GLY A 83 26.05 -21.19 8.62
C GLY A 83 24.92 -20.17 8.81
N ALA A 84 23.77 -20.54 8.24
CA ALA A 84 22.60 -19.69 8.17
C ALA A 84 21.63 -19.98 9.33
N SER A 85 20.78 -18.99 9.64
CA SER A 85 19.77 -19.13 10.69
C SER A 85 18.47 -18.44 10.31
N ALA A 86 17.34 -18.93 10.81
CA ALA A 86 16.02 -18.36 10.56
C ALA A 86 15.20 -18.36 11.86
N LEU A 87 14.60 -17.22 12.20
CA LEU A 87 13.86 -17.03 13.45
C LEU A 87 12.86 -15.87 13.37
N THR A 88 11.80 -15.97 14.18
CA THR A 88 10.95 -14.83 14.54
C THR A 88 11.60 -14.13 15.73
N LEU A 89 11.96 -12.86 15.57
CA LEU A 89 12.53 -12.01 16.62
C LEU A 89 11.41 -11.15 17.23
N GLY A 90 11.17 -11.27 18.53
CA GLY A 90 10.21 -10.47 19.30
C GLY A 90 10.89 -9.37 20.10
N ILE A 91 10.43 -8.13 19.91
CA ILE A 91 10.81 -6.96 20.70
C ILE A 91 9.64 -6.63 21.62
N ILE A 92 9.81 -6.86 22.92
CA ILE A 92 8.77 -6.70 23.92
C ILE A 92 8.97 -5.37 24.63
N PHE A 93 7.91 -4.57 24.65
CA PHE A 93 7.84 -3.29 25.34
C PHE A 93 6.90 -3.45 26.54
N PRO A 94 7.41 -3.65 27.76
CA PRO A 94 6.58 -3.72 28.94
C PRO A 94 5.95 -2.35 29.23
N GLU A 95 4.67 -2.35 29.55
CA GLU A 95 3.89 -1.14 29.80
C GLU A 95 3.04 -1.31 31.05
N LYS A 96 2.63 -0.18 31.63
CA LYS A 96 1.79 -0.14 32.83
C LYS A 96 0.49 0.57 32.54
N GLY A 97 -0.62 0.01 33.02
CA GLY A 97 -1.92 0.66 32.96
C GLY A 97 -3.05 -0.29 33.32
N THR A 98 -4.19 0.27 33.73
CA THR A 98 -5.36 -0.51 34.15
C THR A 98 -6.31 -0.72 32.99
N ASN A 99 -6.67 0.34 32.27
CA ASN A 99 -7.64 0.30 31.18
C ASN A 99 -6.92 0.33 29.84
N TRP A 100 -6.94 -0.80 29.15
CA TRP A 100 -6.24 -0.97 27.89
C TRP A 100 -7.22 -1.08 26.73
N LYS A 101 -6.92 -0.39 25.64
CA LYS A 101 -7.71 -0.42 24.41
C LYS A 101 -6.80 -0.56 23.19
N TRP A 102 -7.10 -1.52 22.33
CA TRP A 102 -6.52 -1.66 20.98
C TRP A 102 -7.37 -0.85 20.00
N TYR A 103 -6.73 -0.06 19.12
CA TYR A 103 -7.42 0.56 18.00
C TYR A 103 -7.18 -0.27 16.74
N SER A 104 -8.26 -0.73 16.11
CA SER A 104 -8.22 -1.55 14.89
C SER A 104 -8.74 -0.73 13.72
N GLY A 105 -7.84 -0.30 12.83
CA GLY A 105 -8.16 0.66 11.79
C GLY A 105 -8.63 2.03 12.32
N LEU A 106 -9.29 2.81 11.47
CA LEU A 106 -9.51 4.24 11.73
C LEU A 106 -10.62 4.54 12.75
N ASP A 107 -11.63 3.68 12.84
CA ASP A 107 -12.87 3.97 13.58
C ASP A 107 -13.26 2.88 14.61
N HIS A 108 -12.53 1.76 14.69
CA HIS A 108 -12.85 0.68 15.64
C HIS A 108 -11.83 0.59 16.78
N SER A 109 -12.31 0.14 17.93
CA SER A 109 -11.45 -0.14 19.07
C SER A 109 -12.03 -1.24 19.95
N TYR A 110 -11.15 -1.97 20.64
CA TYR A 110 -11.50 -3.08 21.51
C TYR A 110 -10.81 -2.92 22.86
N VAL A 111 -11.51 -3.22 23.95
CA VAL A 111 -10.87 -3.33 25.26
C VAL A 111 -9.99 -4.59 25.25
N ILE A 112 -8.73 -4.44 25.64
CA ILE A 112 -7.78 -5.55 25.72
C ILE A 112 -8.08 -6.40 26.95
N LYS A 113 -8.38 -7.67 26.71
CA LYS A 113 -8.60 -8.69 27.75
C LYS A 113 -7.29 -9.38 28.12
N THR A 114 -7.23 -9.89 29.35
CA THR A 114 -6.15 -10.79 29.78
C THR A 114 -6.09 -12.02 28.87
N ASP A 115 -4.88 -12.56 28.66
CA ASP A 115 -4.60 -13.76 27.86
C ASP A 115 -5.05 -13.70 26.38
N SER A 116 -5.21 -12.49 25.83
CA SER A 116 -5.59 -12.26 24.43
C SER A 116 -4.56 -11.40 23.71
N VAL A 117 -4.21 -11.81 22.49
CA VAL A 117 -3.35 -11.05 21.58
C VAL A 117 -4.21 -10.26 20.60
N TYR A 118 -3.91 -8.98 20.44
CA TYR A 118 -4.60 -8.09 19.50
C TYR A 118 -3.62 -7.63 18.43
N ALA A 119 -4.00 -7.81 17.16
CA ALA A 119 -3.20 -7.42 16.01
C ALA A 119 -4.08 -7.28 14.76
N ASP A 120 -3.71 -6.35 13.87
CA ASP A 120 -4.36 -6.14 12.58
C ASP A 120 -3.59 -6.89 11.48
N LEU A 121 -3.87 -8.18 11.32
CA LEU A 121 -3.10 -9.10 10.46
C LEU A 121 -3.82 -9.46 9.15
N VAL A 122 -3.00 -9.75 8.13
CA VAL A 122 -3.39 -10.35 6.85
C VAL A 122 -2.52 -11.57 6.56
N SER A 123 -2.97 -12.45 5.67
CA SER A 123 -2.17 -13.57 5.18
C SER A 123 -0.96 -13.05 4.40
N ALA A 124 0.22 -13.60 4.67
CA ALA A 124 1.46 -13.31 3.95
C ALA A 124 1.90 -14.58 3.21
N ASN A 125 1.10 -14.99 2.22
CA ASN A 125 1.36 -16.18 1.42
C ASN A 125 1.05 -15.85 -0.05
N THR A 126 1.74 -16.50 -0.97
CA THR A 126 1.37 -16.45 -2.39
C THR A 126 -0.05 -16.97 -2.57
N ILE A 127 -0.88 -16.20 -3.30
CA ILE A 127 -2.16 -16.69 -3.79
C ILE A 127 -1.87 -17.77 -4.83
N VAL A 128 -2.37 -18.98 -4.56
CA VAL A 128 -2.23 -20.13 -5.46
C VAL A 128 -3.20 -19.91 -6.63
N PRO A 129 -2.72 -19.85 -7.89
CA PRO A 129 -3.62 -19.79 -9.04
C PRO A 129 -4.53 -21.02 -9.06
N PRO A 130 -5.82 -20.89 -9.44
CA PRO A 130 -6.74 -22.03 -9.49
C PRO A 130 -6.23 -23.20 -10.33
N ASP A 131 -5.49 -22.89 -11.39
CA ASP A 131 -4.96 -23.87 -12.34
C ASP A 131 -3.59 -24.44 -11.94
N GLY A 132 -2.99 -23.97 -10.85
CA GLY A 132 -1.92 -24.65 -10.15
C GLY A 132 -0.53 -24.63 -10.80
N ALA A 133 0.30 -25.59 -10.35
CA ALA A 133 1.76 -25.55 -10.47
C ALA A 133 2.21 -26.25 -11.73
N LEU A 134 3.39 -25.89 -12.24
CA LEU A 134 4.09 -26.76 -13.17
C LEU A 134 5.24 -27.52 -12.53
N ASN A 135 5.89 -26.93 -11.53
CA ASN A 135 7.05 -27.47 -10.83
C ASN A 135 6.72 -28.50 -9.71
N GLY A 136 5.53 -29.12 -9.72
CA GLY A 136 5.13 -30.15 -8.75
C GLY A 136 4.02 -31.05 -9.27
N LYS A 137 3.88 -32.28 -8.74
CA LYS A 137 2.76 -33.18 -9.09
C LYS A 137 1.46 -32.78 -8.38
N THR A 138 1.59 -32.14 -7.23
CA THR A 138 0.55 -31.61 -6.34
C THR A 138 0.93 -30.18 -5.91
N LEU A 139 0.02 -29.47 -5.22
CA LEU A 139 0.37 -28.15 -4.66
C LEU A 139 1.46 -28.23 -3.56
N PRO A 140 1.46 -29.22 -2.64
CA PRO A 140 2.48 -29.30 -1.58
C PRO A 140 3.92 -29.60 -2.02
N ASP A 141 4.13 -30.34 -3.11
CA ASP A 141 5.45 -30.60 -3.69
C ASP A 141 5.82 -29.59 -4.80
N GLY A 142 4.89 -28.73 -5.21
CA GLY A 142 5.14 -27.54 -6.01
C GLY A 142 5.71 -26.37 -5.20
N GLY A 143 6.26 -25.38 -5.90
CA GLY A 143 7.18 -24.40 -5.34
C GLY A 143 6.66 -23.02 -4.96
N TYR A 144 5.35 -22.83 -4.86
CA TYR A 144 4.75 -21.54 -4.48
C TYR A 144 3.62 -21.75 -3.47
N GLY A 145 3.27 -20.70 -2.74
CA GLY A 145 2.29 -20.77 -1.65
C GLY A 145 2.89 -21.10 -0.28
N ASP A 146 4.22 -21.27 -0.19
CA ASP A 146 4.91 -21.28 1.08
C ASP A 146 4.56 -20.01 1.86
N ALA A 147 4.30 -20.17 3.16
CA ALA A 147 4.04 -19.03 4.02
C ALA A 147 5.29 -18.16 4.15
N VAL A 148 5.16 -16.85 3.90
CA VAL A 148 6.23 -15.88 4.19
C VAL A 148 6.31 -15.70 5.70
N GLY A 149 7.48 -15.98 6.27
CA GLY A 149 7.70 -16.04 7.71
C GLY A 149 6.75 -17.04 8.38
N ARG A 150 5.94 -16.55 9.33
CA ARG A 150 4.88 -17.33 9.98
C ARG A 150 3.56 -17.38 9.19
N GLY A 151 3.49 -16.74 8.03
CA GLY A 151 2.33 -16.70 7.13
C GLY A 151 1.32 -15.59 7.43
N LYS A 152 1.67 -14.66 8.32
CA LYS A 152 0.86 -13.47 8.62
C LYS A 152 1.75 -12.24 8.82
N MET A 153 1.25 -11.11 8.36
CA MET A 153 1.90 -9.80 8.50
C MET A 153 0.87 -8.74 8.92
N SER A 154 1.30 -7.74 9.68
CA SER A 154 0.48 -6.56 9.91
C SER A 154 0.29 -5.78 8.61
N PHE A 155 -0.94 -5.40 8.28
CA PHE A 155 -1.21 -4.62 7.05
C PHE A 155 -1.09 -3.12 7.29
N TYR A 156 -1.42 -2.60 8.48
CA TYR A 156 -1.09 -1.22 8.82
C TYR A 156 0.38 -1.09 9.21
N PRO A 157 1.05 0.00 8.80
CA PRO A 157 2.47 0.24 9.11
C PRO A 157 2.70 0.71 10.55
N LEU A 158 1.65 0.69 11.39
CA LEU A 158 1.70 1.05 12.78
C LEU A 158 0.59 0.33 13.55
N CYS A 159 0.76 0.19 14.86
CA CYS A 159 -0.28 -0.19 15.78
C CYS A 159 -0.54 0.94 16.79
N ALA A 160 -1.72 0.96 17.38
CA ALA A 160 -2.09 1.97 18.35
C ALA A 160 -2.86 1.35 19.52
N ILE A 161 -2.44 1.67 20.74
CA ILE A 161 -3.17 1.36 21.96
C ILE A 161 -3.44 2.61 22.78
N SER A 162 -4.36 2.54 23.72
CA SER A 162 -4.38 3.47 24.84
C SER A 162 -4.41 2.74 26.18
N MET A 163 -3.74 3.36 27.15
CA MET A 163 -3.60 2.91 28.53
C MET A 163 -4.02 4.05 29.44
N ASP A 164 -5.15 3.88 30.14
CA ASP A 164 -5.72 4.90 31.02
C ASP A 164 -5.86 6.28 30.32
N GLY A 165 -6.27 6.25 29.05
CA GLY A 165 -6.46 7.45 28.23
C GLY A 165 -5.20 8.04 27.60
N LYS A 166 -4.02 7.45 27.81
CA LYS A 166 -2.77 7.83 27.13
C LYS A 166 -2.54 6.94 25.92
N GLY A 167 -2.37 7.52 24.73
CA GLY A 167 -2.14 6.78 23.49
C GLY A 167 -0.66 6.46 23.29
N GLU A 168 -0.36 5.22 22.91
CA GLU A 168 0.99 4.73 22.61
C GLU A 168 0.98 3.88 21.33
N ALA A 169 1.95 4.10 20.44
CA ALA A 169 2.01 3.45 19.13
C ALA A 169 3.42 2.98 18.78
N LEU A 170 3.49 1.89 18.00
CA LEU A 170 4.69 1.45 17.29
C LEU A 170 4.47 1.65 15.79
N GLY A 171 5.48 2.08 15.03
CA GLY A 171 5.40 2.24 13.58
C GLY A 171 6.68 1.84 12.85
N ILE A 172 6.56 1.11 11.74
CA ILE A 172 7.71 0.58 10.98
C ILE A 172 8.23 1.64 9.99
N ASP A 173 9.51 1.61 9.67
CA ASP A 173 10.04 2.43 8.57
C ASP A 173 9.69 1.79 7.21
N LEU A 174 8.83 2.43 6.42
CA LEU A 174 8.42 1.91 5.12
C LEU A 174 9.54 1.90 4.06
N SER A 175 10.68 2.51 4.33
CA SER A 175 11.86 2.40 3.46
C SER A 175 12.62 1.08 3.60
N LEU A 176 12.20 0.21 4.54
CA LEU A 176 12.80 -1.08 4.83
C LEU A 176 11.71 -2.17 4.79
N PRO A 177 11.44 -2.80 3.63
CA PRO A 177 10.53 -3.94 3.55
C PRO A 177 11.05 -5.10 4.41
N ILE A 178 10.22 -5.54 5.34
CA ILE A 178 10.46 -6.64 6.27
C ILE A 178 9.13 -7.28 6.63
N VAL A 179 9.12 -8.57 6.96
CA VAL A 179 7.92 -9.27 7.42
C VAL A 179 7.76 -9.00 8.91
N TYR A 180 6.69 -8.31 9.30
CA TYR A 180 6.49 -7.86 10.68
C TYR A 180 5.07 -8.11 11.19
N ARG A 181 4.95 -8.19 12.52
CA ARG A 181 3.66 -8.13 13.24
C ARG A 181 3.78 -7.16 14.39
N LEU A 182 2.82 -6.25 14.48
CA LEU A 182 2.65 -5.36 15.61
C LEU A 182 1.44 -5.79 16.42
N GLU A 183 1.66 -6.05 17.69
CA GLU A 183 0.68 -6.72 18.54
C GLU A 183 0.62 -6.06 19.92
N ALA A 184 -0.49 -6.28 20.61
CA ALA A 184 -0.66 -5.91 22.00
C ALA A 184 -1.24 -7.07 22.79
N GLU A 185 -0.69 -7.29 23.98
CA GLU A 185 -1.29 -8.06 25.04
C GLU A 185 -1.44 -7.16 26.27
N LYS A 186 -2.12 -7.65 27.30
CA LYS A 186 -2.16 -6.94 28.58
C LYS A 186 -0.71 -6.72 29.07
N GLU A 187 -0.38 -5.48 29.45
CA GLU A 187 0.94 -5.07 29.99
C GLU A 187 2.12 -5.06 28.99
N LYS A 188 1.89 -5.30 27.69
CA LYS A 188 2.97 -5.21 26.70
C LYS A 188 2.50 -4.85 25.29
N LEU A 189 3.33 -4.05 24.62
CA LEU A 189 3.36 -3.95 23.16
C LEU A 189 4.45 -4.87 22.62
N ILE A 190 4.23 -5.43 21.43
CA ILE A 190 5.10 -6.43 20.81
C ILE A 190 5.33 -6.04 19.36
N ALA A 191 6.60 -6.03 18.94
CA ALA A 191 6.96 -6.02 17.52
C ALA A 191 7.71 -7.31 17.19
N GLU A 192 7.15 -8.13 16.32
CA GLU A 192 7.80 -9.33 15.81
C GLU A 192 8.33 -9.11 14.38
N PHE A 193 9.48 -9.71 14.07
CA PHE A 193 10.08 -9.70 12.74
C PHE A 193 10.47 -11.12 12.33
N ASP A 194 10.01 -11.57 11.16
CA ASP A 194 10.40 -12.88 10.61
C ASP A 194 11.64 -12.72 9.72
N ILE A 195 12.78 -13.08 10.28
CA ILE A 195 14.09 -12.80 9.69
C ILE A 195 14.96 -14.04 9.56
N ALA A 196 15.86 -14.00 8.58
CA ALA A 196 16.91 -14.98 8.41
C ALA A 196 18.26 -14.30 8.20
N THR A 197 19.32 -15.04 8.51
CA THR A 197 20.73 -14.67 8.35
C THR A 197 21.41 -15.72 7.47
N SER A 198 22.39 -15.30 6.68
CA SER A 198 23.17 -16.21 5.85
C SER A 198 24.57 -15.66 5.62
N PRO A 199 25.61 -16.50 5.54
CA PRO A 199 26.95 -16.03 5.18
C PRO A 199 27.03 -15.65 3.70
N LEU A 200 26.00 -15.98 2.90
CA LEU A 200 25.94 -15.72 1.45
C LEU A 200 25.41 -14.32 1.10
N THR A 201 25.06 -13.50 2.09
CA THR A 201 24.69 -12.10 1.86
C THR A 201 25.94 -11.22 1.95
N ASP A 202 26.40 -10.66 0.83
CA ASP A 202 27.64 -9.87 0.79
C ASP A 202 27.56 -8.56 1.57
N LYS A 203 26.41 -7.89 1.54
CA LYS A 203 26.22 -6.56 2.14
C LYS A 203 26.06 -6.59 3.67
N PHE A 204 25.55 -7.69 4.20
CA PHE A 204 25.28 -7.89 5.63
C PHE A 204 25.49 -9.35 6.05
N PRO A 205 26.70 -9.92 5.87
CA PRO A 205 26.94 -11.35 6.11
C PRO A 205 26.54 -11.74 7.53
N ASN A 206 25.76 -12.82 7.65
CA ASN A 206 25.20 -13.36 8.91
C ASN A 206 24.42 -12.35 9.77
N ARG A 207 23.93 -11.26 9.18
CA ARG A 207 23.18 -10.23 9.88
C ARG A 207 21.79 -10.04 9.31
N SER A 208 20.92 -9.51 10.15
CA SER A 208 19.60 -8.99 9.80
C SER A 208 19.34 -7.72 10.61
N PHE A 209 18.38 -6.90 10.20
CA PHE A 209 18.14 -5.60 10.80
C PHE A 209 16.70 -5.14 10.60
N PHE A 210 16.23 -4.27 11.48
CA PHE A 210 14.90 -3.67 11.43
C PHE A 210 14.93 -2.22 11.93
N LYS A 211 13.89 -1.47 11.61
CA LYS A 211 13.67 -0.12 12.11
C LYS A 211 12.21 0.08 12.50
N LEU A 212 11.98 0.62 13.68
CA LEU A 212 10.66 1.06 14.12
C LEU A 212 10.76 2.36 14.92
N SER A 213 9.62 3.01 15.12
CA SER A 213 9.46 4.15 15.99
C SER A 213 8.42 3.86 17.06
N ARG A 214 8.61 4.44 18.24
CA ARG A 214 7.66 4.41 19.36
C ARG A 214 7.25 5.84 19.69
N PHE A 215 5.97 6.10 19.80
CA PHE A 215 5.47 7.47 19.99
C PHE A 215 4.09 7.54 20.65
N ALA A 216 3.89 8.62 21.40
CA ALA A 216 2.61 8.94 22.01
C ALA A 216 1.67 9.68 21.03
N PHE A 217 0.36 9.50 21.23
CA PHE A 217 -0.68 10.16 20.45
C PHE A 217 -1.91 10.52 21.29
N ASP A 218 -2.83 11.30 20.73
CA ASP A 218 -4.09 11.65 21.38
C ASP A 218 -5.10 10.48 21.28
N ALA A 219 -5.30 9.79 22.40
CA ALA A 219 -6.21 8.65 22.50
C ALA A 219 -7.68 9.00 22.19
N GLY A 220 -8.07 10.28 22.27
CA GLY A 220 -9.41 10.75 21.91
C GLY A 220 -9.73 10.55 20.42
N TRP A 221 -8.69 10.50 19.57
CA TRP A 221 -8.80 10.25 18.13
C TRP A 221 -8.26 8.89 17.69
N GLY A 222 -7.75 8.08 18.63
CA GLY A 222 -7.29 6.71 18.34
C GLY A 222 -6.25 6.61 17.21
N MET A 223 -6.40 5.60 16.36
CA MET A 223 -5.53 5.34 15.20
C MET A 223 -5.38 6.54 14.26
N ARG A 224 -6.38 7.42 14.18
CA ARG A 224 -6.31 8.65 13.36
C ARG A 224 -5.24 9.61 13.87
N SER A 225 -5.13 9.81 15.18
CA SER A 225 -4.04 10.63 15.74
C SER A 225 -2.69 9.92 15.65
N ALA A 226 -2.66 8.59 15.80
CA ALA A 226 -1.44 7.82 15.60
C ALA A 226 -0.90 7.95 14.17
N LEU A 227 -1.76 7.85 13.14
CA LEU A 227 -1.39 8.12 11.74
C LEU A 227 -0.89 9.54 11.53
N GLU A 228 -1.54 10.55 12.14
CA GLU A 228 -1.10 11.94 12.04
C GLU A 228 0.34 12.14 12.53
N LYS A 229 0.73 11.45 13.61
CA LYS A 229 2.11 11.44 14.13
C LYS A 229 3.03 10.66 13.22
N TYR A 230 2.61 9.48 12.78
CA TYR A 230 3.39 8.61 11.93
C TYR A 230 3.79 9.26 10.60
N TYR A 231 2.89 10.02 9.96
CA TYR A 231 3.22 10.79 8.76
C TYR A 231 4.26 11.88 9.00
N LYS A 232 4.32 12.46 10.21
CA LYS A 232 5.34 13.44 10.60
C LYS A 232 6.68 12.80 10.90
N ILE A 233 6.68 11.54 11.36
CA ILE A 233 7.90 10.74 11.63
C ILE A 233 8.54 10.29 10.31
N TYR A 234 7.73 9.81 9.35
CA TYR A 234 8.19 9.29 8.07
C TYR A 234 7.72 10.12 6.86
N PRO A 235 8.01 11.43 6.79
CA PRO A 235 7.45 12.31 5.76
C PRO A 235 7.90 11.94 4.34
N GLY A 236 9.07 11.30 4.19
CA GLY A 236 9.58 10.84 2.90
C GLY A 236 8.64 9.85 2.21
N SER A 237 8.13 8.86 2.95
CA SER A 237 7.24 7.83 2.42
C SER A 237 5.86 8.36 2.04
N PHE A 238 5.45 9.52 2.57
CA PHE A 238 4.12 10.10 2.30
C PHE A 238 4.18 11.40 1.49
N LYS A 239 5.35 11.74 0.94
CA LYS A 239 5.53 12.94 0.13
C LYS A 239 4.67 12.87 -1.13
N LYS A 240 3.71 13.79 -1.24
CA LYS A 240 2.92 14.01 -2.46
C LYS A 240 3.75 14.81 -3.48
N ARG A 241 4.33 14.14 -4.48
CA ARG A 241 5.07 14.79 -5.58
C ARG A 241 4.18 15.17 -6.75
N VAL A 242 3.14 14.36 -7.00
CA VAL A 242 2.18 14.62 -8.06
C VAL A 242 1.32 15.85 -7.73
N THR A 243 1.27 16.79 -8.67
CA THR A 243 0.49 18.03 -8.59
C THR A 243 -0.78 17.98 -9.43
N ALA A 244 -0.81 17.09 -10.43
CA ALA A 244 -1.99 16.82 -11.23
C ALA A 244 -3.04 16.04 -10.43
N GLU A 245 -4.31 16.32 -10.71
CA GLU A 245 -5.45 15.77 -9.97
C GLU A 245 -6.55 15.42 -10.97
N GLY A 246 -7.00 14.18 -10.96
CA GLY A 246 -7.97 13.70 -11.93
C GLY A 246 -7.99 12.19 -12.04
N ILE A 247 -8.74 11.72 -13.04
CA ILE A 247 -8.98 10.30 -13.25
C ILE A 247 -7.89 9.65 -14.09
N TRP A 248 -7.85 8.32 -14.04
CA TRP A 248 -6.95 7.45 -14.79
C TRP A 248 -7.61 6.97 -16.08
N LEU A 249 -6.89 7.05 -17.19
CA LEU A 249 -7.25 6.50 -18.50
C LEU A 249 -6.39 5.25 -18.79
N PRO A 250 -6.98 4.05 -18.90
CA PRO A 250 -6.26 2.84 -19.29
C PRO A 250 -6.22 2.67 -20.82
N PHE A 251 -5.01 2.63 -21.39
CA PHE A 251 -4.62 2.27 -22.77
C PHE A 251 -5.21 3.06 -23.95
N THR A 252 -6.43 3.58 -23.83
CA THR A 252 -7.20 4.17 -24.93
C THR A 252 -6.60 5.51 -25.32
N PRO A 253 -6.21 5.72 -26.60
CA PRO A 253 -5.64 6.99 -27.03
C PRO A 253 -6.58 8.16 -26.74
N LEU A 254 -6.07 9.18 -26.06
CA LEU A 254 -6.86 10.33 -25.59
C LEU A 254 -7.63 11.03 -26.72
N GLY A 255 -7.00 11.19 -27.89
CA GLY A 255 -7.59 11.83 -29.07
C GLY A 255 -8.79 11.09 -29.66
N LYS A 256 -9.00 9.81 -29.34
CA LYS A 256 -10.16 9.02 -29.79
C LYS A 256 -11.41 9.23 -28.95
N ILE A 257 -11.30 9.90 -27.80
CA ILE A 257 -12.43 10.15 -26.89
C ILE A 257 -13.02 11.55 -27.20
N PRO A 258 -14.21 11.65 -27.83
CA PRO A 258 -14.79 12.94 -28.15
C PRO A 258 -15.05 13.77 -26.90
N GLY A 259 -14.61 15.03 -26.89
CA GLY A 259 -14.79 15.92 -25.74
C GLY A 259 -14.14 15.38 -24.46
N TRP A 260 -12.95 14.75 -24.56
CA TRP A 260 -12.26 14.12 -23.44
C TRP A 260 -12.02 15.06 -22.24
N SER A 261 -11.97 16.37 -22.45
CA SER A 261 -11.76 17.38 -21.41
C SER A 261 -12.89 17.43 -20.36
N ASP A 262 -14.08 16.92 -20.68
CA ASP A 262 -15.20 16.82 -19.73
C ASP A 262 -14.96 15.80 -18.60
N PHE A 263 -14.11 14.80 -18.82
CA PHE A 263 -13.93 13.69 -17.88
C PHE A 263 -12.90 13.98 -16.79
N GLY A 264 -12.02 14.97 -17.03
CA GLY A 264 -11.02 15.39 -16.06
C GLY A 264 -9.86 14.41 -15.89
N PHE A 265 -9.46 13.72 -16.97
CA PHE A 265 -8.24 12.92 -17.03
C PHE A 265 -7.03 13.69 -16.52
N ALA A 266 -6.18 13.00 -15.77
CA ALA A 266 -4.88 13.52 -15.32
C ALA A 266 -3.74 12.52 -15.59
N PHE A 267 -4.05 11.23 -15.70
CA PHE A 267 -3.07 10.17 -15.84
C PHE A 267 -3.49 9.21 -16.94
N HIS A 268 -2.59 8.91 -17.88
CA HIS A 268 -2.80 7.96 -18.96
C HIS A 268 -1.77 6.84 -18.84
N GLU A 269 -2.25 5.64 -18.57
CA GLU A 269 -1.47 4.42 -18.67
C GLU A 269 -1.34 4.05 -20.15
N THR A 270 -0.10 4.00 -20.63
CA THR A 270 0.19 3.78 -22.03
C THR A 270 1.52 3.06 -22.20
N SER A 271 1.94 2.85 -23.44
CA SER A 271 3.24 2.26 -23.74
C SER A 271 3.94 3.03 -24.87
N TRP A 272 5.26 2.92 -24.95
CA TRP A 272 6.08 3.65 -25.92
C TRP A 272 5.74 3.31 -27.36
N ASN A 273 5.18 2.12 -27.61
CA ASN A 273 4.75 1.68 -28.93
C ASN A 273 3.24 1.90 -29.19
N SER A 274 2.49 2.39 -28.19
CA SER A 274 1.13 2.87 -28.37
C SER A 274 1.11 4.16 -29.19
N SER A 275 0.01 4.37 -29.92
CA SER A 275 -0.14 5.54 -30.78
C SER A 275 -1.53 6.13 -30.76
N ASP A 276 -1.58 7.44 -30.95
CA ASP A 276 -2.78 8.22 -31.21
C ASP A 276 -2.82 8.71 -32.67
N GLN A 277 -3.93 9.33 -33.06
CA GLN A 277 -4.07 10.02 -34.34
C GLN A 277 -4.29 11.51 -34.13
N LYS A 278 -3.42 12.33 -34.73
CA LYS A 278 -3.50 13.79 -34.67
C LYS A 278 -3.33 14.39 -36.05
N ASN A 279 -4.29 15.20 -36.48
CA ASN A 279 -4.32 15.82 -37.82
C ASN A 279 -4.11 14.79 -38.96
N GLY A 280 -4.67 13.59 -38.82
CA GLY A 280 -4.52 12.50 -39.80
C GLY A 280 -3.17 11.76 -39.75
N GLN A 281 -2.27 12.10 -38.83
CA GLN A 281 -0.97 11.44 -38.65
C GLN A 281 -0.94 10.56 -37.41
N LYS A 282 -0.24 9.42 -37.50
CA LYS A 282 0.03 8.54 -36.37
C LYS A 282 1.15 9.14 -35.52
N VAL A 283 0.89 9.37 -34.24
CA VAL A 283 1.85 9.95 -33.29
C VAL A 283 1.93 9.04 -32.05
N PRO A 284 3.09 8.82 -31.43
CA PRO A 284 3.16 8.05 -30.18
C PRO A 284 2.25 8.66 -29.10
N SER A 285 1.54 7.83 -28.34
CA SER A 285 0.58 8.32 -27.33
C SER A 285 1.25 9.24 -26.30
N ILE A 286 2.45 8.85 -25.81
CA ILE A 286 3.29 9.66 -24.90
C ILE A 286 3.50 11.09 -25.42
N VAL A 287 3.74 11.24 -26.73
CA VAL A 287 3.96 12.56 -27.35
C VAL A 287 2.65 13.32 -27.48
N SER A 288 1.55 12.65 -27.84
CA SER A 288 0.22 13.24 -27.95
C SER A 288 -0.28 13.79 -26.60
N ASP A 289 -0.12 13.01 -25.53
CA ASP A 289 -0.60 13.34 -24.18
C ASP A 289 0.05 14.61 -23.63
N LYS A 290 1.34 14.81 -23.93
CA LYS A 290 2.11 15.93 -23.38
C LYS A 290 1.53 17.31 -23.73
N GLU A 291 0.92 17.44 -24.90
CA GLU A 291 0.26 18.68 -25.32
C GLU A 291 -1.10 18.90 -24.64
N SER A 292 -1.70 17.84 -24.08
CA SER A 292 -3.02 17.87 -23.43
C SER A 292 -2.96 18.24 -21.95
N GLY A 293 -1.78 18.11 -21.32
CA GLY A 293 -1.60 18.25 -19.87
C GLY A 293 -2.00 16.99 -19.07
N VAL A 294 -2.39 15.90 -19.74
CA VAL A 294 -2.52 14.56 -19.14
C VAL A 294 -1.13 13.93 -19.06
N LEU A 295 -0.76 13.43 -17.89
CA LEU A 295 0.55 12.82 -17.66
C LEU A 295 0.55 11.38 -18.19
N SER A 296 1.55 11.06 -19.01
CA SER A 296 1.74 9.73 -19.59
C SER A 296 2.61 8.85 -18.68
N PHE A 297 2.19 7.60 -18.47
CA PHE A 297 2.94 6.61 -17.71
C PHE A 297 3.21 5.37 -18.55
N GLN A 298 4.50 4.99 -18.67
CA GLN A 298 4.92 3.78 -19.38
C GLN A 298 4.62 2.55 -18.54
N TYR A 299 3.80 1.65 -19.09
CA TYR A 299 3.50 0.34 -18.52
C TYR A 299 4.76 -0.53 -18.34
N THR A 300 4.91 -1.15 -17.18
CA THR A 300 5.89 -2.21 -16.94
C THR A 300 5.40 -3.20 -15.89
N GLU A 301 5.77 -4.47 -16.06
CA GLU A 301 5.42 -5.58 -15.17
C GLU A 301 6.67 -6.46 -14.93
N PRO A 302 7.57 -6.06 -14.01
CA PRO A 302 8.90 -6.65 -13.92
C PRO A 302 8.99 -7.94 -13.11
N TRP A 303 7.96 -8.32 -12.36
CA TRP A 303 8.04 -9.33 -11.29
C TRP A 303 8.02 -10.78 -11.80
N ASP A 304 7.62 -11.02 -13.05
CA ASP A 304 7.55 -12.30 -13.74
C ASP A 304 7.80 -12.13 -15.24
N ILE A 305 7.66 -13.23 -15.96
CA ILE A 305 7.24 -13.20 -17.35
C ILE A 305 6.03 -14.11 -17.58
N GLN A 306 5.11 -13.65 -18.43
CA GLN A 306 4.02 -14.48 -18.95
C GLN A 306 4.35 -14.99 -20.37
N LEU A 307 4.13 -16.28 -20.59
CA LEU A 307 4.32 -16.95 -21.89
C LEU A 307 3.03 -17.67 -22.29
N PRO A 308 2.48 -17.40 -23.49
CA PRO A 308 1.27 -18.07 -23.93
C PRO A 308 1.50 -19.57 -24.12
N ILE A 309 0.54 -20.38 -23.69
CA ILE A 309 0.48 -21.82 -23.95
C ILE A 309 -0.83 -22.19 -24.66
N GLN A 310 -0.84 -23.27 -25.42
CA GLN A 310 -2.03 -23.65 -26.21
C GLN A 310 -3.15 -24.26 -25.36
N SER A 311 -2.80 -24.95 -24.27
CA SER A 311 -3.74 -25.55 -23.33
C SER A 311 -3.13 -25.60 -21.93
N ALA A 312 -3.94 -25.90 -20.92
CA ALA A 312 -3.47 -26.13 -19.54
C ALA A 312 -2.63 -27.40 -19.37
N GLU A 313 -2.63 -28.31 -20.36
CA GLU A 313 -1.94 -29.60 -20.35
C GLU A 313 -0.48 -29.46 -20.83
N VAL A 314 0.30 -28.63 -20.15
CA VAL A 314 1.74 -28.47 -20.37
C VAL A 314 2.47 -28.97 -19.14
N ASP A 315 3.52 -29.77 -19.29
CA ASP A 315 4.38 -30.18 -18.18
C ASP A 315 5.65 -29.32 -18.08
N TYR A 316 6.29 -29.34 -16.90
CA TYR A 316 7.49 -28.56 -16.63
C TYR A 316 8.62 -28.83 -17.63
N LYS A 317 8.90 -30.10 -17.96
CA LYS A 317 10.01 -30.47 -18.84
C LYS A 317 9.80 -29.92 -20.25
N THR A 318 8.56 -29.92 -20.71
CA THR A 318 8.16 -29.41 -22.02
C THR A 318 8.50 -27.94 -22.19
N LEU A 319 8.42 -27.11 -21.14
CA LEU A 319 8.81 -25.70 -21.22
C LEU A 319 10.27 -25.49 -21.63
N PHE A 320 11.16 -26.38 -21.19
CA PHE A 320 12.60 -26.28 -21.45
C PHE A 320 13.02 -27.00 -22.73
N SER A 321 12.35 -28.10 -23.08
CA SER A 321 12.64 -28.87 -24.30
C SER A 321 11.97 -28.31 -25.55
N SER A 322 10.88 -27.57 -25.40
CA SER A 322 10.19 -26.89 -26.50
C SER A 322 10.76 -25.48 -26.72
N ARG A 323 10.46 -24.89 -27.89
CA ARG A 323 10.72 -23.47 -28.17
C ARG A 323 9.69 -22.54 -27.50
N ILE A 324 9.00 -22.97 -26.43
CA ILE A 324 8.00 -22.16 -25.72
C ILE A 324 8.65 -20.95 -25.06
N ILE A 325 9.79 -21.12 -24.39
CA ILE A 325 10.59 -19.99 -23.90
C ILE A 325 11.45 -19.48 -25.07
N PRO A 326 11.20 -18.26 -25.58
CA PRO A 326 12.02 -17.69 -26.65
C PRO A 326 13.46 -17.51 -26.18
N GLU A 327 14.42 -17.65 -27.11
CA GLU A 327 15.86 -17.55 -26.78
C GLU A 327 16.22 -16.21 -26.12
N ALA A 328 15.65 -15.11 -26.62
CA ALA A 328 15.83 -13.78 -26.05
C ALA A 328 15.34 -13.65 -24.60
N LYS A 329 14.39 -14.50 -24.17
CA LYS A 329 13.92 -14.55 -22.78
C LYS A 329 14.74 -15.51 -21.92
N LYS A 330 15.25 -16.62 -22.48
CA LYS A 330 16.14 -17.55 -21.76
C LYS A 330 17.35 -16.82 -21.17
N GLU A 331 17.95 -15.92 -21.93
CA GLU A 331 19.17 -15.21 -21.53
C GLU A 331 19.03 -14.50 -20.17
N PHE A 332 17.93 -13.78 -19.92
CA PHE A 332 17.73 -13.14 -18.61
C PHE A 332 17.11 -14.07 -17.56
N LEU A 333 16.37 -15.12 -17.97
CA LEU A 333 15.81 -16.07 -17.01
C LEU A 333 16.89 -16.87 -16.30
N GLU A 334 17.96 -17.25 -17.00
CA GLU A 334 19.09 -17.98 -16.40
C GLU A 334 19.68 -17.24 -15.20
N THR A 335 19.68 -15.91 -15.20
CA THR A 335 20.22 -15.07 -14.12
C THR A 335 19.17 -14.58 -13.15
N SER A 336 17.90 -14.49 -13.55
CA SER A 336 16.88 -13.75 -12.80
C SER A 336 15.74 -14.62 -12.28
N VAL A 337 15.55 -15.85 -12.76
CA VAL A 337 14.45 -16.70 -12.29
C VAL A 337 14.56 -17.03 -10.80
N ALA A 338 13.44 -16.98 -10.10
CA ALA A 338 13.34 -17.42 -8.70
C ALA A 338 13.26 -18.95 -8.61
N GLU A 339 13.93 -19.52 -7.61
CA GLU A 339 13.85 -20.96 -7.32
C GLU A 339 13.02 -21.22 -6.07
N ASP A 340 12.27 -22.32 -6.12
CA ASP A 340 11.47 -22.80 -5.01
C ASP A 340 12.27 -23.60 -3.97
N LYS A 341 11.54 -24.18 -2.99
CA LYS A 341 12.14 -24.98 -1.93
C LYS A 341 12.91 -26.22 -2.43
N ASN A 342 12.61 -26.71 -3.63
CA ASN A 342 13.20 -27.88 -4.26
C ASN A 342 14.30 -27.55 -5.29
N GLY A 343 14.59 -26.26 -5.52
CA GLY A 343 15.54 -25.81 -6.53
C GLY A 343 14.99 -25.84 -7.96
N LEU A 344 13.66 -25.88 -8.13
CA LEU A 344 13.01 -25.74 -9.43
C LEU A 344 12.59 -24.29 -9.66
N TRP A 345 12.51 -23.88 -10.92
CA TRP A 345 12.02 -22.55 -11.28
C TRP A 345 10.57 -22.40 -10.81
N GLN A 346 10.25 -21.25 -10.22
CA GLN A 346 8.89 -20.93 -9.81
C GLN A 346 8.02 -20.65 -11.03
N ILE A 347 7.26 -21.66 -11.45
CA ILE A 347 6.41 -21.61 -12.64
C ILE A 347 4.98 -22.05 -12.31
N ARG A 348 4.01 -21.26 -12.74
CA ARG A 348 2.58 -21.51 -12.53
C ARG A 348 1.78 -21.39 -13.83
N ARG A 349 0.64 -22.08 -13.88
CA ARG A 349 -0.36 -21.93 -14.95
C ARG A 349 -1.32 -20.80 -14.61
N LEU A 350 -1.62 -19.97 -15.59
CA LEU A 350 -2.60 -18.90 -15.46
C LEU A 350 -3.69 -19.06 -16.53
N LYS A 351 -4.94 -18.95 -16.11
CA LYS A 351 -6.08 -18.75 -17.00
C LYS A 351 -6.33 -17.25 -17.12
N THR A 352 -6.13 -16.72 -18.32
CA THR A 352 -5.96 -15.29 -18.56
C THR A 352 -6.63 -14.89 -19.88
N PRO A 353 -7.63 -14.00 -19.88
CA PRO A 353 -8.38 -13.64 -21.08
C PRO A 353 -7.57 -12.86 -22.13
N TRP A 354 -6.44 -12.23 -21.75
CA TRP A 354 -5.61 -11.43 -22.65
C TRP A 354 -4.70 -12.24 -23.59
N PHE A 355 -4.61 -13.56 -23.42
CA PHE A 355 -3.96 -14.44 -24.40
C PHE A 355 -4.98 -15.16 -25.26
N LYS A 356 -4.68 -15.35 -26.56
CA LYS A 356 -5.61 -15.94 -27.54
C LYS A 356 -6.15 -17.33 -27.14
N SER A 357 -5.33 -18.14 -26.48
CA SER A 357 -5.74 -19.47 -25.98
C SER A 357 -6.52 -19.40 -24.66
N GLY A 358 -6.53 -18.25 -23.99
CA GLY A 358 -6.98 -18.10 -22.61
C GLY A 358 -5.97 -18.61 -21.58
N TRP A 359 -4.76 -19.01 -21.98
CA TRP A 359 -3.79 -19.68 -21.12
C TRP A 359 -2.37 -19.13 -21.26
N ALA A 360 -1.68 -19.03 -20.13
CA ALA A 360 -0.26 -18.73 -20.04
C ALA A 360 0.43 -19.54 -18.95
N VAL A 361 1.77 -19.58 -19.03
CA VAL A 361 2.62 -19.84 -17.87
C VAL A 361 3.24 -18.55 -17.39
N SER A 362 3.32 -18.39 -16.08
CA SER A 362 4.02 -17.29 -15.42
C SER A 362 5.26 -17.84 -14.72
N ILE A 363 6.41 -17.20 -14.97
CA ILE A 363 7.71 -17.56 -14.38
C ILE A 363 8.17 -16.40 -13.50
N THR A 364 8.19 -16.59 -12.19
CA THR A 364 8.60 -15.55 -11.22
C THR A 364 10.07 -15.17 -11.45
N THR A 365 10.34 -13.86 -11.48
CA THR A 365 11.70 -13.33 -11.65
C THR A 365 12.10 -12.46 -10.47
N ASN A 366 13.30 -12.69 -9.95
CA ASN A 366 14.02 -11.74 -9.14
C ASN A 366 14.44 -10.55 -10.02
N CYS A 367 13.70 -9.45 -9.89
CA CYS A 367 13.92 -8.21 -10.63
C CYS A 367 14.93 -7.26 -9.96
N ASN A 368 15.70 -7.74 -8.97
CA ASN A 368 16.69 -6.92 -8.26
C ASN A 368 17.68 -6.27 -9.26
N PRO A 369 17.87 -4.94 -9.18
CA PRO A 369 18.67 -4.20 -10.15
C PRO A 369 20.19 -4.39 -10.02
N ASP A 370 20.67 -5.01 -8.95
CA ASP A 370 22.08 -5.31 -8.70
C ASP A 370 22.51 -6.66 -9.31
N ILE A 371 21.57 -7.46 -9.83
CA ILE A 371 21.88 -8.68 -10.58
C ILE A 371 22.64 -8.30 -11.86
N LEU A 372 23.86 -8.85 -11.97
CA LEU A 372 24.79 -8.60 -13.07
C LEU A 372 24.44 -9.40 -14.34
N GLY A 373 25.10 -9.07 -15.46
CA GLY A 373 24.91 -9.76 -16.74
C GLY A 373 23.59 -9.37 -17.42
N THR A 374 23.05 -10.24 -18.25
CA THR A 374 21.71 -10.05 -18.83
C THR A 374 20.68 -10.45 -17.79
N SER A 375 19.99 -9.47 -17.19
CA SER A 375 19.01 -9.67 -16.10
C SER A 375 17.64 -9.10 -16.46
N ARG A 376 16.59 -9.48 -15.71
CA ARG A 376 15.23 -8.98 -15.91
C ARG A 376 15.17 -7.46 -15.85
N TYR A 377 15.85 -6.85 -14.88
CA TYR A 377 15.94 -5.39 -14.78
C TYR A 377 16.52 -4.74 -16.05
N ARG A 378 17.66 -5.23 -16.54
CA ARG A 378 18.29 -4.66 -17.75
C ARG A 378 17.46 -4.89 -19.02
N ASN A 379 16.77 -6.02 -19.10
CA ASN A 379 15.86 -6.30 -20.20
C ASN A 379 14.70 -5.28 -20.24
N ILE A 380 14.10 -4.98 -19.09
CA ILE A 380 12.99 -4.01 -19.01
C ILE A 380 13.45 -2.59 -19.28
N LEU A 381 14.64 -2.21 -18.79
CA LEU A 381 15.24 -0.93 -19.18
C LEU A 381 15.32 -0.81 -20.70
N LYS A 382 15.91 -1.81 -21.36
CA LYS A 382 16.14 -1.79 -22.80
C LYS A 382 14.84 -1.81 -23.62
N GLU A 383 13.90 -2.68 -23.27
CA GLU A 383 12.73 -2.99 -24.11
C GLU A 383 11.51 -2.10 -23.80
N GLU A 384 11.42 -1.51 -22.60
CA GLU A 384 10.23 -0.78 -22.14
C GLU A 384 10.57 0.65 -21.68
N ILE A 385 11.51 0.81 -20.74
CA ILE A 385 11.72 2.09 -20.05
C ILE A 385 12.57 3.06 -20.89
N ASP A 386 13.73 2.66 -21.40
CA ASP A 386 14.62 3.53 -22.19
C ASP A 386 13.93 4.08 -23.46
N PRO A 387 13.14 3.29 -24.22
CA PRO A 387 12.35 3.82 -25.32
C PRO A 387 11.33 4.88 -24.88
N ALA A 388 10.64 4.67 -23.75
CA ALA A 388 9.69 5.63 -23.22
C ALA A 388 10.37 6.92 -22.72
N VAL A 389 11.53 6.79 -22.07
CA VAL A 389 12.35 7.93 -21.63
C VAL A 389 12.81 8.76 -22.83
N LYS A 390 13.19 8.13 -23.95
CA LYS A 390 13.52 8.84 -25.21
C LYS A 390 12.34 9.61 -25.79
N LEU A 391 11.11 9.15 -25.56
CA LEU A 391 9.87 9.86 -25.90
C LEU A 391 9.46 10.91 -24.86
N ASN A 392 10.27 11.10 -23.82
CA ASN A 392 10.04 12.03 -22.71
C ASN A 392 8.72 11.77 -21.94
N VAL A 393 8.48 10.49 -21.62
CA VAL A 393 7.40 10.04 -20.72
C VAL A 393 7.43 10.77 -19.38
N ASP A 394 6.27 10.98 -18.76
CA ASP A 394 6.13 11.73 -17.50
C ASP A 394 6.28 10.83 -16.25
N GLY A 395 6.15 9.52 -16.40
CA GLY A 395 6.43 8.55 -15.35
C GLY A 395 6.43 7.08 -15.80
N ILE A 396 6.69 6.19 -14.86
CA ILE A 396 6.62 4.72 -15.05
C ILE A 396 5.45 4.17 -14.25
N TYR A 397 4.69 3.27 -14.85
CA TYR A 397 3.54 2.57 -14.26
C TYR A 397 3.92 1.12 -13.98
N PHE A 398 3.83 0.72 -12.71
CA PHE A 398 4.04 -0.63 -12.23
C PHE A 398 2.69 -1.35 -12.10
N ASP A 399 2.45 -2.37 -12.92
CA ASP A 399 1.18 -3.11 -12.89
C ASP A 399 1.21 -4.35 -12.00
N SER A 400 0.04 -4.87 -11.66
CA SER A 400 -0.16 -6.20 -11.05
C SER A 400 0.59 -6.44 -9.72
N MET A 401 0.85 -5.42 -8.90
CA MET A 401 1.68 -5.61 -7.69
C MET A 401 0.94 -6.35 -6.56
N GLU A 402 -0.36 -6.61 -6.69
CA GLU A 402 -1.20 -7.37 -5.76
C GLU A 402 -1.32 -8.86 -6.10
N TRP A 403 -0.90 -9.27 -7.30
CA TRP A 403 -1.10 -10.63 -7.79
C TRP A 403 -0.16 -11.65 -7.12
N ASN A 404 -0.13 -12.88 -7.64
CA ASN A 404 0.42 -14.09 -6.99
C ASN A 404 1.92 -14.07 -6.59
N TRP A 405 2.70 -13.01 -6.82
CA TRP A 405 4.16 -13.14 -7.01
C TRP A 405 4.94 -12.48 -5.87
N HIS A 406 4.41 -11.39 -5.31
CA HIS A 406 5.07 -10.62 -4.26
C HIS A 406 5.36 -11.45 -2.99
N ASN A 407 4.55 -12.46 -2.69
CA ASN A 407 4.77 -13.36 -1.55
C ASN A 407 5.52 -14.66 -1.90
N ASP A 408 6.06 -14.79 -3.11
CA ASP A 408 6.92 -15.92 -3.40
C ASP A 408 8.21 -15.84 -2.58
N LEU A 409 8.71 -17.00 -2.16
CA LEU A 409 10.00 -17.12 -1.50
C LEU A 409 11.02 -17.63 -2.50
N ASN A 410 12.03 -16.82 -2.83
CA ASN A 410 13.13 -17.20 -3.70
C ASN A 410 14.27 -17.82 -2.87
N TYR A 411 14.48 -19.12 -3.01
CA TYR A 411 15.50 -19.88 -2.30
C TYR A 411 16.83 -20.00 -3.06
N ARG A 412 16.94 -19.39 -4.26
CA ARG A 412 18.15 -19.41 -5.08
C ARG A 412 19.29 -18.68 -4.38
N LYS A 413 20.27 -19.43 -3.85
CA LYS A 413 21.33 -18.90 -2.96
C LYS A 413 22.25 -17.91 -3.67
N GLU A 414 22.45 -18.07 -4.98
CA GLU A 414 23.24 -17.18 -5.81
C GLU A 414 22.69 -15.75 -5.82
N HIS A 415 21.40 -15.58 -5.50
CA HIS A 415 20.74 -14.27 -5.44
C HIS A 415 20.98 -13.55 -4.10
N PHE A 416 21.38 -14.25 -3.03
CA PHE A 416 21.46 -13.66 -1.68
C PHE A 416 22.49 -12.54 -1.58
N LYS A 417 23.55 -12.59 -2.38
CA LYS A 417 24.57 -11.54 -2.40
C LYS A 417 24.08 -10.19 -2.94
N TYR A 418 22.98 -10.16 -3.69
CA TYR A 418 22.47 -8.94 -4.32
C TYR A 418 21.44 -8.21 -3.46
N THR A 419 20.75 -8.89 -2.53
CA THR A 419 19.67 -8.25 -1.77
C THR A 419 20.19 -7.14 -0.85
N ASN A 420 19.47 -6.02 -0.81
CA ASN A 420 19.71 -4.91 0.13
C ASN A 420 18.88 -5.04 1.43
N TYR A 421 17.95 -5.98 1.50
CA TYR A 421 16.98 -6.11 2.60
C TYR A 421 17.07 -7.46 3.30
N PRO A 422 16.65 -7.56 4.57
CA PRO A 422 16.71 -8.79 5.34
C PRO A 422 16.12 -10.00 4.61
N LEU A 423 16.82 -11.14 4.70
CA LEU A 423 16.22 -12.42 4.32
C LEU A 423 15.10 -12.77 5.31
N THR A 424 14.18 -13.62 4.86
CA THR A 424 13.15 -14.23 5.69
C THR A 424 13.19 -15.76 5.53
N PHE A 425 12.14 -16.46 5.92
CA PHE A 425 12.00 -17.92 5.81
C PHE A 425 10.54 -18.29 5.56
N SER A 426 10.26 -19.57 5.35
CA SER A 426 8.92 -20.14 5.56
C SER A 426 8.92 -20.98 6.82
N LYS A 427 7.88 -20.86 7.66
CA LYS A 427 7.71 -21.69 8.86
C LYS A 427 7.76 -23.20 8.56
N ASP A 428 7.39 -23.60 7.34
CA ASP A 428 7.29 -25.01 6.94
C ASP A 428 8.60 -25.53 6.33
N VAL A 429 9.48 -24.64 5.86
CA VAL A 429 10.76 -24.97 5.20
C VAL A 429 11.97 -24.67 6.11
N ALA A 430 11.83 -23.68 7.00
CA ALA A 430 12.79 -23.30 8.05
C ALA A 430 14.22 -23.01 7.56
N ARG A 431 14.36 -22.42 6.36
CA ARG A 431 15.64 -21.99 5.80
C ARG A 431 15.53 -20.58 5.19
N PRO A 432 16.65 -19.84 5.05
CA PRO A 432 16.61 -18.50 4.49
C PRO A 432 16.09 -18.49 3.04
N ALA A 433 15.33 -17.45 2.73
CA ALA A 433 14.86 -17.11 1.39
C ALA A 433 14.74 -15.59 1.25
N ILE A 434 14.79 -15.11 0.01
CA ILE A 434 14.39 -13.75 -0.32
C ILE A 434 12.86 -13.72 -0.41
N TRP A 435 12.22 -12.82 0.32
CA TRP A 435 10.82 -12.47 0.06
C TRP A 435 10.77 -11.69 -1.26
N ASN A 436 10.13 -12.23 -2.30
CA ASN A 436 10.23 -11.69 -3.66
C ASN A 436 9.84 -10.21 -3.73
N PHE A 437 8.87 -9.77 -2.93
CA PHE A 437 8.51 -8.35 -2.79
C PHE A 437 9.70 -7.43 -2.48
N THR A 438 10.73 -7.88 -1.76
CA THR A 438 11.92 -7.06 -1.52
C THR A 438 12.68 -6.75 -2.81
N SER A 439 12.74 -7.70 -3.76
CA SER A 439 13.30 -7.46 -5.09
C SER A 439 12.45 -6.48 -5.90
N GLU A 440 11.12 -6.61 -5.79
CA GLU A 440 10.14 -5.69 -6.40
C GLU A 440 10.31 -4.27 -5.83
N PHE A 441 10.51 -4.16 -4.53
CA PHE A 441 10.80 -2.91 -3.84
C PHE A 441 12.12 -2.29 -4.33
N GLU A 442 13.18 -3.09 -4.53
CA GLU A 442 14.47 -2.60 -5.00
C GLU A 442 14.40 -2.01 -6.41
N ILE A 443 13.72 -2.69 -7.35
CA ILE A 443 13.55 -2.16 -8.71
C ILE A 443 12.64 -0.93 -8.72
N MET A 444 11.53 -0.94 -7.98
CA MET A 444 10.63 0.20 -7.85
C MET A 444 11.37 1.41 -7.30
N LYS A 445 12.15 1.21 -6.23
CA LYS A 445 12.95 2.27 -5.62
C LYS A 445 13.96 2.85 -6.61
N LYS A 446 14.70 2.00 -7.32
CA LYS A 446 15.71 2.45 -8.29
C LYS A 446 15.11 3.28 -9.41
N ILE A 447 14.01 2.80 -10.00
CA ILE A 447 13.30 3.53 -11.07
C ILE A 447 12.68 4.82 -10.51
N ALA A 448 12.08 4.78 -9.32
CA ALA A 448 11.50 5.96 -8.68
C ALA A 448 12.57 7.04 -8.42
N ASP A 449 13.71 6.66 -7.83
CA ASP A 449 14.82 7.59 -7.58
C ASP A 449 15.33 8.22 -8.89
N GLU A 450 15.46 7.42 -9.96
CA GLU A 450 15.86 7.90 -11.29
C GLU A 450 14.82 8.86 -11.90
N MET A 451 13.53 8.51 -11.86
CA MET A 451 12.44 9.38 -12.32
C MET A 451 12.37 10.68 -11.51
N HIS A 452 12.46 10.60 -10.19
CA HIS A 452 12.41 11.78 -9.31
C HIS A 452 13.57 12.73 -9.57
N SER A 453 14.76 12.21 -9.90
CA SER A 453 15.92 13.04 -10.26
C SER A 453 15.69 13.89 -11.52
N GLN A 454 14.74 13.48 -12.36
CA GLN A 454 14.32 14.18 -13.59
C GLN A 454 13.01 14.98 -13.40
N GLY A 455 12.48 15.06 -12.17
CA GLY A 455 11.18 15.68 -11.89
C GLY A 455 9.97 14.89 -12.39
N LYS A 456 10.16 13.60 -12.69
CA LYS A 456 9.14 12.65 -13.16
C LYS A 456 8.57 11.85 -12.01
N LEU A 457 7.56 11.03 -12.29
CA LEU A 457 6.75 10.33 -11.28
C LEU A 457 6.79 8.81 -11.46
N VAL A 458 6.31 8.09 -10.46
CA VAL A 458 5.96 6.67 -10.57
C VAL A 458 4.54 6.40 -10.06
N MET A 459 3.84 5.51 -10.75
CA MET A 459 2.50 5.03 -10.42
C MET A 459 2.55 3.52 -10.23
N GLY A 460 1.74 2.98 -9.34
CA GLY A 460 1.62 1.53 -9.18
C GLY A 460 0.16 1.10 -9.01
N ASN A 461 -0.26 0.06 -9.72
CA ASN A 461 -1.59 -0.52 -9.65
C ASN A 461 -1.56 -1.82 -8.86
N GLY A 462 -2.52 -1.92 -7.92
CA GLY A 462 -2.69 -3.12 -7.13
C GLY A 462 -1.55 -3.33 -6.14
N HIS A 463 -1.80 -3.21 -4.85
CA HIS A 463 -0.74 -3.29 -3.82
C HIS A 463 -1.18 -4.16 -2.63
N ALA A 464 -2.18 -5.01 -2.85
CA ALA A 464 -2.78 -5.92 -1.89
C ALA A 464 -2.98 -5.26 -0.51
N TRP A 465 -2.42 -5.89 0.53
CA TRP A 465 -2.37 -5.39 1.90
C TRP A 465 -0.93 -5.03 2.33
N ASN A 466 -0.10 -4.63 1.37
CA ASN A 466 1.32 -4.35 1.59
C ASN A 466 1.56 -2.83 1.71
N PRO A 467 2.00 -2.32 2.88
CA PRO A 467 2.15 -0.89 3.08
C PRO A 467 3.46 -0.31 2.52
N PHE A 468 4.47 -1.15 2.20
CA PHE A 468 5.79 -0.69 1.78
C PHE A 468 5.77 0.02 0.41
N ALA A 469 4.82 -0.33 -0.47
CA ALA A 469 4.65 0.34 -1.76
C ALA A 469 4.55 1.87 -1.62
N ALA A 470 4.00 2.36 -0.50
CA ALA A 470 3.89 3.79 -0.25
C ALA A 470 5.22 4.53 -0.24
N ALA A 471 6.33 3.88 0.13
CA ALA A 471 7.64 4.54 0.15
C ALA A 471 8.14 4.94 -1.25
N ASN A 472 7.73 4.21 -2.29
CA ASN A 472 8.23 4.40 -3.65
C ASN A 472 7.21 5.13 -4.55
N LEU A 473 5.91 4.85 -4.41
CA LEU A 473 4.88 5.33 -5.34
C LEU A 473 4.47 6.80 -5.09
N ASP A 474 4.19 7.57 -6.14
CA ASP A 474 3.60 8.92 -6.04
C ASP A 474 2.09 8.94 -6.28
N LEU A 475 1.59 7.92 -6.96
CA LEU A 475 0.20 7.72 -7.38
C LEU A 475 -0.16 6.24 -7.24
N PHE A 476 -1.33 5.94 -6.69
CA PHE A 476 -1.81 4.57 -6.52
C PHE A 476 -2.96 4.30 -7.49
N GLY A 477 -2.83 3.24 -8.27
CA GLY A 477 -3.92 2.58 -8.98
C GLY A 477 -4.57 1.51 -8.10
N ALA A 478 -5.87 1.33 -8.27
CA ALA A 478 -6.59 0.19 -7.73
C ALA A 478 -7.76 -0.17 -8.64
N GLU A 479 -8.07 -1.44 -8.69
CA GLU A 479 -9.22 -1.95 -9.44
C GLU A 479 -10.33 -2.36 -8.46
N LEU A 480 -11.57 -2.29 -8.91
CA LEU A 480 -12.70 -2.84 -8.16
C LEU A 480 -13.65 -3.57 -9.10
N SER A 481 -14.31 -4.60 -8.56
CA SER A 481 -15.45 -5.22 -9.23
C SER A 481 -16.77 -4.70 -8.67
N TRP A 482 -17.73 -4.38 -9.54
CA TRP A 482 -19.10 -4.03 -9.10
C TRP A 482 -19.74 -5.15 -8.28
N TYR A 483 -19.39 -6.40 -8.62
CA TYR A 483 -19.96 -7.60 -8.03
C TYR A 483 -19.18 -8.08 -6.79
N SER A 484 -17.93 -7.66 -6.61
CA SER A 484 -17.08 -8.04 -5.46
C SER A 484 -16.84 -6.87 -4.53
N THR A 485 -17.36 -6.94 -3.31
CA THR A 485 -17.20 -5.86 -2.32
C THR A 485 -15.84 -5.81 -1.63
N GLY A 486 -15.03 -6.88 -1.72
CA GLY A 486 -13.80 -7.04 -0.92
C GLY A 486 -12.77 -5.93 -1.12
N ASP A 487 -12.45 -5.59 -2.37
CA ASP A 487 -11.37 -4.63 -2.68
C ASP A 487 -11.68 -3.18 -2.34
N HIS A 488 -12.94 -2.92 -2.02
CA HIS A 488 -13.47 -1.59 -1.79
C HIS A 488 -14.51 -1.56 -0.66
N ASP A 489 -14.39 -2.48 0.30
CA ASP A 489 -15.05 -2.37 1.60
C ASP A 489 -14.40 -1.28 2.46
N THR A 490 -14.98 -0.99 3.62
CA THR A 490 -14.44 0.04 4.52
C THR A 490 -13.00 -0.25 4.94
N LYS A 491 -12.65 -1.50 5.24
CA LYS A 491 -11.30 -1.88 5.69
C LYS A 491 -10.27 -1.68 4.57
N ALA A 492 -10.60 -2.08 3.35
CA ALA A 492 -9.76 -1.92 2.18
C ALA A 492 -9.56 -0.44 1.82
N LEU A 493 -10.62 0.36 1.85
CA LEU A 493 -10.54 1.80 1.59
C LEU A 493 -9.78 2.56 2.70
N ASP A 494 -9.95 2.16 3.96
CA ASP A 494 -9.20 2.69 5.11
C ASP A 494 -7.71 2.40 5.00
N PHE A 495 -7.35 1.15 4.65
CA PHE A 495 -5.96 0.77 4.42
C PHE A 495 -5.35 1.60 3.29
N LYS A 496 -6.00 1.63 2.12
CA LYS A 496 -5.54 2.40 0.96
C LYS A 496 -5.32 3.87 1.33
N ARG A 497 -6.27 4.50 2.04
CA ARG A 497 -6.13 5.89 2.50
C ARG A 497 -5.00 6.06 3.52
N ALA A 498 -4.85 5.12 4.45
CA ALA A 498 -3.80 5.17 5.48
C ALA A 498 -2.40 5.09 4.86
N ILE A 499 -2.19 4.28 3.82
CA ILE A 499 -0.88 4.15 3.18
C ILE A 499 -0.62 5.21 2.08
N SER A 500 -1.66 5.80 1.49
CA SER A 500 -1.48 6.85 0.49
C SER A 500 -1.40 8.25 1.11
N PHE A 501 -1.96 8.44 2.31
CA PHE A 501 -2.14 9.74 2.94
C PHE A 501 -2.78 10.75 1.97
N GLN A 502 -2.00 11.71 1.47
CA GLN A 502 -2.44 12.75 0.54
C GLN A 502 -2.13 12.45 -0.92
N LYS A 503 -1.37 11.38 -1.20
CA LYS A 503 -1.12 10.91 -2.56
C LYS A 503 -2.47 10.50 -3.19
N PRO A 504 -2.72 10.84 -4.46
CA PRO A 504 -3.96 10.45 -5.12
C PRO A 504 -4.05 8.92 -5.23
N ILE A 505 -5.29 8.43 -5.16
CA ILE A 505 -5.62 7.06 -5.57
C ILE A 505 -6.66 7.16 -6.68
N VAL A 506 -6.41 6.47 -7.77
CA VAL A 506 -7.24 6.41 -8.96
C VAL A 506 -7.75 4.99 -9.13
N PHE A 507 -9.06 4.86 -9.29
CA PHE A 507 -9.72 3.56 -9.39
C PHE A 507 -10.18 3.28 -10.81
N LEU A 508 -10.12 2.02 -11.21
CA LEU A 508 -10.87 1.49 -12.35
C LEU A 508 -11.95 0.55 -11.85
N LEU A 509 -13.19 0.84 -12.25
CA LEU A 509 -14.24 -0.16 -12.19
C LEU A 509 -14.03 -1.14 -13.33
N ASN A 510 -13.76 -2.38 -12.94
CA ASN A 510 -13.64 -3.56 -13.77
C ASN A 510 -14.88 -4.40 -13.50
N GLU A 511 -15.49 -5.00 -14.51
CA GLU A 511 -16.68 -5.85 -14.32
C GLU A 511 -17.96 -5.12 -13.82
N GLY A 512 -19.09 -5.52 -14.38
CA GLY A 512 -20.42 -5.03 -13.98
C GLY A 512 -20.86 -3.72 -14.61
N LEU A 513 -20.10 -3.19 -15.57
CA LEU A 513 -20.52 -2.10 -16.45
C LEU A 513 -21.78 -2.42 -17.28
N ASN A 514 -22.09 -3.70 -17.47
CA ASN A 514 -23.29 -4.20 -18.12
C ASN A 514 -24.51 -4.32 -17.18
N ASP A 515 -24.33 -4.12 -15.86
CA ASP A 515 -25.42 -4.15 -14.90
C ASP A 515 -26.47 -3.07 -15.21
N THR A 516 -27.73 -3.36 -14.87
CA THR A 516 -28.84 -2.40 -14.97
C THR A 516 -28.56 -1.06 -14.28
N ALA A 517 -27.74 -1.05 -13.22
CA ALA A 517 -27.31 0.14 -12.52
C ALA A 517 -26.54 1.13 -13.42
N PHE A 518 -25.87 0.66 -14.47
CA PHE A 518 -25.12 1.49 -15.43
C PHE A 518 -25.80 1.61 -16.79
N THR A 519 -26.71 0.70 -17.12
CA THR A 519 -27.34 0.62 -18.46
C THR A 519 -28.78 1.15 -18.50
N LYS A 520 -29.48 1.24 -17.37
CA LYS A 520 -30.86 1.75 -17.30
C LYS A 520 -30.92 3.12 -16.64
N PHE A 521 -31.56 4.09 -17.30
CA PHE A 521 -31.83 5.41 -16.70
C PHE A 521 -32.57 5.24 -15.35
N PRO A 522 -32.14 5.90 -14.26
CA PRO A 522 -31.26 7.07 -14.20
C PRO A 522 -29.76 6.79 -14.04
N TYR A 523 -29.30 5.56 -14.32
CA TYR A 523 -27.89 5.14 -14.24
C TYR A 523 -27.29 5.33 -12.84
N GLU A 524 -28.01 4.85 -11.82
CA GLU A 524 -27.69 5.08 -10.41
C GLU A 524 -26.32 4.52 -9.97
N GLY A 525 -25.81 3.51 -10.68
CA GLY A 525 -24.49 2.90 -10.43
C GLY A 525 -23.36 3.93 -10.48
N TYR A 526 -23.40 4.88 -11.43
CA TYR A 526 -22.42 5.97 -11.49
C TYR A 526 -22.44 6.82 -10.22
N ALA A 527 -23.62 7.23 -9.76
CA ALA A 527 -23.71 8.07 -8.57
C ALA A 527 -23.24 7.32 -7.30
N ILE A 528 -23.61 6.06 -7.15
CA ILE A 528 -23.21 5.22 -6.00
C ILE A 528 -21.69 5.04 -5.99
N TYR A 529 -21.11 4.65 -7.12
CA TYR A 529 -19.67 4.44 -7.27
C TYR A 529 -18.88 5.72 -6.99
N PHE A 530 -19.26 6.83 -7.64
CA PHE A 530 -18.56 8.10 -7.50
C PHE A 530 -18.65 8.66 -6.08
N GLU A 531 -19.84 8.59 -5.46
CA GLU A 531 -20.02 9.09 -4.10
C GLU A 531 -19.29 8.24 -3.05
N LYS A 532 -19.18 6.93 -3.27
CA LYS A 532 -18.40 6.04 -2.39
C LYS A 532 -16.91 6.40 -2.43
N LEU A 533 -16.33 6.55 -3.62
CA LEU A 533 -14.92 6.95 -3.76
C LEU A 533 -14.65 8.40 -3.34
N MET A 534 -15.57 9.31 -3.66
CA MET A 534 -15.49 10.72 -3.23
C MET A 534 -15.47 10.86 -1.71
N ALA A 535 -16.15 9.99 -0.95
CA ALA A 535 -16.11 10.02 0.51
C ALA A 535 -14.68 9.94 1.06
N TYR A 536 -13.81 9.20 0.37
CA TYR A 536 -12.40 9.08 0.70
C TYR A 536 -11.52 10.07 -0.06
N GLY A 537 -12.04 10.81 -1.04
CA GLY A 537 -11.24 11.63 -1.96
C GLY A 537 -10.46 10.78 -2.98
N PHE A 538 -10.99 9.62 -3.36
CA PHE A 538 -10.45 8.77 -4.42
C PHE A 538 -11.12 9.12 -5.76
N PHE A 539 -10.39 8.95 -6.87
CA PHE A 539 -10.88 9.27 -8.21
C PHE A 539 -11.50 8.03 -8.89
N PRO A 540 -12.81 8.06 -9.22
CA PRO A 540 -13.47 7.00 -9.99
C PRO A 540 -13.16 7.09 -11.48
N SER A 541 -12.78 5.97 -12.09
CA SER A 541 -12.71 5.76 -13.54
C SER A 541 -13.16 4.34 -13.89
N PHE A 542 -13.07 3.96 -15.16
CA PHE A 542 -13.56 2.70 -15.72
C PHE A 542 -12.52 2.05 -16.63
N PHE A 543 -12.49 0.72 -16.65
CA PHE A 543 -11.68 -0.06 -17.58
C PHE A 543 -12.53 -0.77 -18.62
N SER A 544 -13.15 -1.89 -18.26
CA SER A 544 -13.85 -2.78 -19.19
C SER A 544 -14.86 -3.70 -18.47
N GLU A 545 -15.69 -4.42 -19.24
CA GLU A 545 -16.73 -5.33 -18.70
C GLU A 545 -16.18 -6.62 -18.06
N ASP A 546 -14.94 -6.99 -18.35
CA ASP A 546 -14.32 -8.28 -17.99
C ASP A 546 -12.81 -8.16 -17.67
N ALA A 547 -12.33 -6.93 -17.42
CA ALA A 547 -10.93 -6.57 -17.24
C ALA A 547 -10.01 -6.89 -18.45
N SER A 548 -10.55 -7.01 -19.66
CA SER A 548 -9.76 -7.20 -20.89
C SER A 548 -10.43 -6.65 -22.15
N SER A 549 -11.62 -7.13 -22.46
CA SER A 549 -12.41 -6.85 -23.66
C SER A 549 -13.39 -5.71 -23.44
N ASP A 550 -13.88 -5.12 -24.54
CA ASP A 550 -14.88 -4.04 -24.53
C ASP A 550 -14.54 -2.85 -23.59
N PRO A 551 -13.44 -2.13 -23.87
CA PRO A 551 -13.00 -1.03 -23.02
C PRO A 551 -14.04 0.11 -22.99
N TYR A 552 -14.39 0.56 -21.78
CA TYR A 552 -15.38 1.61 -21.54
C TYR A 552 -15.14 2.85 -22.41
N TRP A 553 -13.89 3.29 -22.50
CA TRP A 553 -13.49 4.51 -23.20
C TRP A 553 -13.50 4.38 -24.73
N GLN A 554 -13.79 3.20 -25.27
CA GLN A 554 -13.93 2.95 -26.71
C GLN A 554 -15.40 2.84 -27.14
N ASP A 555 -16.35 2.80 -26.20
CA ASP A 555 -17.79 2.77 -26.47
C ASP A 555 -18.40 4.17 -26.25
N SER A 556 -18.76 4.84 -27.35
CA SER A 556 -19.35 6.19 -27.31
C SER A 556 -20.65 6.25 -26.51
N SER A 557 -21.46 5.18 -26.51
CA SER A 557 -22.72 5.14 -25.78
C SER A 557 -22.50 5.05 -24.27
N LYS A 558 -21.53 4.23 -23.81
CA LYS A 558 -21.14 4.14 -22.39
C LYS A 558 -20.57 5.46 -21.90
N VAL A 559 -19.68 6.06 -22.69
CA VAL A 559 -19.04 7.35 -22.41
C VAL A 559 -20.08 8.48 -22.26
N GLU A 560 -21.03 8.60 -23.20
CA GLU A 560 -22.06 9.64 -23.11
C GLU A 560 -23.03 9.45 -21.94
N ARG A 561 -23.37 8.20 -21.58
CA ARG A 561 -24.18 7.92 -20.37
C ARG A 561 -23.47 8.37 -19.10
N GLY A 562 -22.16 8.16 -19.01
CA GLY A 562 -21.35 8.54 -17.84
C GLY A 562 -20.98 10.02 -17.77
N ARG A 563 -20.86 10.72 -18.91
CA ARG A 563 -20.39 12.12 -19.02
C ARG A 563 -21.02 13.08 -17.99
N PRO A 564 -22.35 13.08 -17.74
CA PRO A 564 -22.95 13.97 -16.74
C PRO A 564 -22.42 13.75 -15.31
N PHE A 565 -22.09 12.51 -14.95
CA PHE A 565 -21.58 12.15 -13.62
C PHE A 565 -20.13 12.60 -13.44
N PHE A 566 -19.30 12.47 -14.48
CA PHE A 566 -17.93 12.99 -14.46
C PHE A 566 -17.91 14.51 -14.24
N LYS A 567 -18.70 15.25 -15.03
CA LYS A 567 -18.82 16.72 -14.91
C LYS A 567 -19.34 17.16 -13.55
N LYS A 568 -20.17 16.34 -12.90
CA LYS A 568 -20.76 16.62 -11.59
C LYS A 568 -19.77 16.39 -10.44
N TYR A 569 -19.08 15.26 -10.43
CA TYR A 569 -18.34 14.79 -9.24
C TYR A 569 -16.83 15.02 -9.33
N ILE A 570 -16.20 14.84 -10.49
CA ILE A 570 -14.73 14.94 -10.60
C ILE A 570 -14.21 16.32 -10.18
N PRO A 571 -14.84 17.46 -10.54
CA PRO A 571 -14.39 18.76 -10.07
C PRO A 571 -14.43 18.93 -8.54
N VAL A 572 -15.34 18.24 -7.84
CA VAL A 572 -15.40 18.24 -6.37
C VAL A 572 -14.28 17.38 -5.79
N ILE A 573 -14.07 16.17 -6.33
CA ILE A 573 -12.98 15.28 -5.89
C ILE A 573 -11.61 15.95 -6.10
N LYS A 574 -11.41 16.67 -7.22
CA LYS A 574 -10.18 17.46 -7.45
C LYS A 574 -9.95 18.47 -6.32
N GLN A 575 -10.97 19.20 -5.88
CA GLN A 575 -10.85 20.15 -4.77
C GLN A 575 -10.50 19.47 -3.44
N LEU A 576 -11.11 18.32 -3.15
CA LEU A 576 -10.81 17.52 -1.95
C LEU A 576 -9.35 17.03 -1.96
N SER A 577 -8.91 16.42 -3.06
CA SER A 577 -7.55 15.88 -3.19
C SER A 577 -6.49 16.99 -3.12
N GLN A 578 -6.75 18.15 -3.74
CA GLN A 578 -5.87 19.33 -3.65
C GLN A 578 -5.79 19.91 -2.23
N ALA A 579 -6.90 19.90 -1.48
CA ALA A 579 -6.91 20.35 -0.10
C ALA A 579 -6.11 19.39 0.81
N GLY A 580 -6.06 18.11 0.44
CA GLY A 580 -5.27 17.08 1.10
C GLY A 580 -6.00 16.49 2.30
N TRP A 581 -6.20 15.18 2.29
CA TRP A 581 -6.83 14.46 3.40
C TRP A 581 -6.04 14.64 4.71
N GLN A 582 -6.75 14.61 5.83
CA GLN A 582 -6.20 14.69 7.18
C GLN A 582 -6.84 13.61 8.05
N PRO A 583 -6.05 12.79 8.77
CA PRO A 583 -6.58 11.65 9.51
C PRO A 583 -7.49 12.07 10.67
N VAL A 584 -7.08 13.09 11.43
CA VAL A 584 -7.89 13.69 12.50
C VAL A 584 -8.88 14.67 11.88
N THR A 585 -10.17 14.40 12.09
CA THR A 585 -11.25 15.15 11.44
C THR A 585 -11.53 16.48 12.15
N TYR A 586 -11.36 16.55 13.47
CA TYR A 586 -11.87 17.65 14.30
C TYR A 586 -13.38 17.93 14.10
N ALA A 587 -14.10 16.91 13.63
CA ALA A 587 -15.53 16.93 13.40
C ALA A 587 -16.10 15.58 13.81
N THR A 588 -17.19 15.60 14.56
CA THR A 588 -17.83 14.39 15.10
C THR A 588 -19.34 14.41 14.89
N THR A 589 -19.94 13.24 14.97
CA THR A 589 -21.39 13.04 15.00
C THR A 589 -21.71 11.93 15.99
N ARG A 590 -22.93 11.91 16.54
CA ARG A 590 -23.41 10.85 17.42
C ARG A 590 -23.97 9.63 16.66
N LEU A 591 -24.02 9.72 15.33
CA LEU A 591 -24.60 8.71 14.45
C LEU A 591 -23.51 7.72 14.01
N ASN A 592 -23.53 6.50 14.55
CA ASN A 592 -22.55 5.46 14.20
C ASN A 592 -22.57 5.05 12.72
N SER A 593 -23.71 5.25 12.03
CA SER A 593 -23.83 4.99 10.59
C SER A 593 -23.16 6.05 9.72
N VAL A 594 -22.84 7.22 10.27
CA VAL A 594 -22.30 8.35 9.51
C VAL A 594 -20.80 8.46 9.70
N ARG A 595 -20.08 8.43 8.59
CA ARG A 595 -18.64 8.67 8.53
C ARG A 595 -18.33 10.08 8.05
N ILE A 596 -17.35 10.70 8.67
CA ILE A 596 -16.86 12.04 8.33
C ILE A 596 -15.37 11.95 7.99
N GLU A 597 -14.95 12.53 6.87
CA GLU A 597 -13.53 12.74 6.57
C GLU A 597 -13.23 14.22 6.38
N ARG A 598 -12.02 14.66 6.76
CA ARG A 598 -11.56 16.04 6.59
C ARG A 598 -10.54 16.16 5.47
N PHE A 599 -10.68 17.23 4.69
CA PHE A 599 -9.70 17.65 3.70
C PHE A 599 -9.30 19.10 3.93
N GLY A 600 -8.00 19.35 3.92
CA GLY A 600 -7.37 20.65 4.14
C GLY A 600 -7.52 21.21 5.55
N GLY A 601 -7.50 22.53 5.65
CA GLY A 601 -7.45 23.29 6.90
C GLY A 601 -8.05 24.68 6.71
N GLN A 602 -7.77 25.63 7.61
CA GLN A 602 -8.49 26.91 7.72
C GLN A 602 -8.80 27.63 6.38
N ARG A 603 -7.88 27.66 5.42
CA ARG A 603 -8.08 28.34 4.11
C ARG A 603 -8.96 27.56 3.12
N LYS A 604 -8.90 26.24 3.16
CA LYS A 604 -9.58 25.31 2.26
C LYS A 604 -9.98 24.11 3.10
N LEU A 605 -11.16 24.17 3.70
CA LEU A 605 -11.64 23.15 4.61
C LEU A 605 -12.89 22.50 4.03
N PHE A 606 -12.82 21.18 3.89
CA PHE A 606 -13.92 20.37 3.39
C PHE A 606 -14.16 19.17 4.30
N PHE A 607 -15.42 18.76 4.37
CA PHE A 607 -15.82 17.50 4.99
C PHE A 607 -16.60 16.67 3.99
N THR A 608 -16.24 15.39 3.84
CA THR A 608 -17.17 14.42 3.26
C THR A 608 -18.00 13.83 4.39
N VAL A 609 -19.28 13.59 4.12
CA VAL A 609 -20.23 13.03 5.09
C VAL A 609 -20.97 11.90 4.40
N ARG A 610 -20.64 10.68 4.77
CA ARG A 610 -21.18 9.46 4.16
C ARG A 610 -22.09 8.75 5.15
N ASN A 611 -23.32 8.48 4.73
CA ASN A 611 -24.23 7.60 5.47
C ASN A 611 -24.04 6.16 4.99
N ASN A 612 -23.44 5.32 5.83
CA ASN A 612 -23.27 3.88 5.58
C ASN A 612 -24.48 3.06 6.03
N GLY A 613 -25.52 3.70 6.58
CA GLY A 613 -26.78 3.07 6.95
C GLY A 613 -27.72 2.87 5.76
N ASN A 614 -28.83 2.18 6.03
CA ASN A 614 -29.89 1.85 5.08
C ASN A 614 -31.10 2.81 5.14
N THR A 615 -31.05 3.84 5.99
CA THR A 615 -32.10 4.85 6.11
C THR A 615 -31.53 6.26 5.95
N ASP A 616 -32.27 7.13 5.29
CA ASP A 616 -31.99 8.57 5.28
C ASP A 616 -31.84 9.09 6.71
N THR A 617 -30.89 9.99 6.93
CA THR A 617 -30.60 10.48 8.28
C THR A 617 -30.35 11.98 8.29
N ASP A 618 -30.96 12.67 9.25
CA ASP A 618 -30.62 14.04 9.61
C ASP A 618 -29.41 14.03 10.54
N CYS A 619 -28.29 14.56 10.05
CA CYS A 619 -27.01 14.55 10.74
C CYS A 619 -26.69 15.94 11.30
N VAL A 620 -26.26 15.97 12.57
CA VAL A 620 -25.68 17.15 13.22
C VAL A 620 -24.19 16.90 13.38
N ILE A 621 -23.38 17.69 12.68
CA ILE A 621 -21.92 17.61 12.72
C ILE A 621 -21.42 18.64 13.70
N SER A 622 -20.71 18.20 14.73
CA SER A 622 -20.08 19.05 15.74
C SER A 622 -18.63 19.32 15.35
N LEU A 623 -18.27 20.58 15.17
CA LEU A 623 -16.92 21.02 14.81
C LEU A 623 -16.16 21.44 16.07
N ASP A 624 -14.88 21.05 16.16
CA ASP A 624 -13.94 21.67 17.09
C ASP A 624 -13.38 22.94 16.45
N LEU A 625 -14.07 24.05 16.69
CA LEU A 625 -13.73 25.35 16.10
C LEU A 625 -12.32 25.80 16.47
N LYS A 626 -11.85 25.50 17.69
CA LYS A 626 -10.52 25.88 18.15
C LYS A 626 -9.45 25.08 17.40
N ALA A 627 -9.60 23.77 17.31
CA ALA A 627 -8.65 22.91 16.60
C ALA A 627 -8.63 23.18 15.09
N LEU A 628 -9.77 23.55 14.52
CA LEU A 628 -9.90 23.95 13.10
C LEU A 628 -9.49 25.41 12.83
N ASN A 629 -9.18 26.19 13.87
CA ASN A 629 -8.89 27.63 13.79
C ASN A 629 -10.03 28.44 13.12
N LEU A 630 -11.27 28.18 13.53
CA LEU A 630 -12.48 28.83 13.03
C LEU A 630 -13.08 29.73 14.11
N GLU A 631 -13.37 30.99 13.74
CA GLU A 631 -14.10 31.93 14.61
C GLU A 631 -15.53 32.14 14.09
N LYS A 632 -15.66 32.41 12.79
CA LYS A 632 -16.93 32.55 12.06
C LYS A 632 -16.84 31.79 10.76
N TYR A 633 -17.89 31.05 10.43
CA TYR A 633 -17.95 30.28 9.21
C TYR A 633 -19.38 30.18 8.67
N SER A 634 -19.49 29.90 7.38
CA SER A 634 -20.69 29.34 6.77
C SER A 634 -20.37 27.99 6.14
N ALA A 635 -21.40 27.17 5.91
CA ALA A 635 -21.27 25.84 5.34
C ALA A 635 -22.08 25.73 4.04
N PHE A 636 -21.49 25.11 3.01
CA PHE A 636 -22.09 24.94 1.69
C PHE A 636 -21.97 23.48 1.23
N GLU A 637 -23.09 22.88 0.81
CA GLU A 637 -23.11 21.51 0.25
C GLU A 637 -22.80 21.56 -1.24
N MET A 638 -21.64 21.02 -1.64
CA MET A 638 -21.09 21.24 -2.97
C MET A 638 -21.84 20.49 -4.09
N ILE A 639 -22.45 19.34 -3.78
CA ILE A 639 -23.11 18.50 -4.78
C ILE A 639 -24.51 19.02 -5.11
N GLY A 640 -25.29 19.33 -4.09
CA GLY A 640 -26.62 19.96 -4.18
C GLY A 640 -26.57 21.46 -4.44
N LYS A 641 -25.40 22.08 -4.28
CA LYS A 641 -25.14 23.52 -4.47
C LYS A 641 -26.04 24.41 -3.61
N ASN A 642 -26.17 24.06 -2.33
CA ASN A 642 -27.03 24.78 -1.39
C ASN A 642 -26.27 25.15 -0.11
N SER A 643 -26.60 26.32 0.43
CA SER A 643 -26.16 26.70 1.77
C SER A 643 -26.76 25.75 2.80
N LEU A 644 -25.99 25.47 3.86
CA LEU A 644 -26.42 24.65 4.99
C LEU A 644 -26.68 25.53 6.21
N ASN A 645 -27.67 25.11 7.00
CA ASN A 645 -27.90 25.71 8.30
C ASN A 645 -26.72 25.37 9.21
N SER A 646 -26.17 26.39 9.86
CA SER A 646 -25.12 26.26 10.87
C SER A 646 -25.46 27.16 12.04
N LYS A 647 -25.20 26.66 13.26
CA LYS A 647 -25.43 27.39 14.50
C LYS A 647 -24.33 27.01 15.49
N ASP A 648 -23.69 28.01 16.06
CA ASP A 648 -22.55 27.85 16.97
C ASP A 648 -21.45 27.00 16.30
N ASN A 649 -21.17 25.81 16.81
CA ASN A 649 -20.21 24.86 16.25
C ASN A 649 -20.87 23.68 15.52
N HIS A 650 -22.16 23.77 15.18
CA HIS A 650 -22.91 22.69 14.55
C HIS A 650 -23.27 23.01 13.09
N VAL A 651 -23.18 21.99 12.23
CA VAL A 651 -23.68 22.00 10.85
C VAL A 651 -24.75 20.94 10.69
N TYR A 652 -25.89 21.32 10.11
CA TYR A 652 -27.06 20.45 9.94
C TYR A 652 -27.16 20.02 8.48
N ILE A 653 -27.24 18.70 8.24
CA ILE A 653 -27.30 18.14 6.89
C ILE A 653 -28.10 16.84 6.86
N LYS A 654 -28.98 16.70 5.87
CA LYS A 654 -29.62 15.42 5.57
C LYS A 654 -28.77 14.60 4.60
N VAL A 655 -28.47 13.36 4.96
CA VAL A 655 -27.65 12.45 4.15
C VAL A 655 -28.46 11.18 3.85
N PRO A 656 -28.84 10.96 2.58
CA PRO A 656 -29.60 9.76 2.21
C PRO A 656 -28.83 8.46 2.44
N ALA A 657 -29.55 7.35 2.60
CA ALA A 657 -28.96 6.02 2.82
C ALA A 657 -27.92 5.66 1.73
N GLY A 658 -26.72 5.20 2.13
CA GLY A 658 -25.65 4.80 1.22
C GLY A 658 -24.98 5.93 0.42
N ARG A 659 -25.39 7.19 0.62
CA ARG A 659 -24.94 8.36 -0.15
C ARG A 659 -23.88 9.18 0.57
N THR A 660 -23.19 10.03 -0.19
CA THR A 660 -22.15 10.93 0.30
C THR A 660 -22.47 12.37 -0.06
N LYS A 661 -22.30 13.27 0.90
CA LYS A 661 -22.35 14.73 0.72
C LYS A 661 -20.98 15.36 0.97
N VAL A 662 -20.75 16.54 0.41
CA VAL A 662 -19.51 17.30 0.61
C VAL A 662 -19.83 18.69 1.11
N ILE A 663 -19.29 19.03 2.27
CA ILE A 663 -19.46 20.33 2.92
C ILE A 663 -18.17 21.11 2.72
N GLN A 664 -18.27 22.28 2.10
CA GLN A 664 -17.22 23.29 2.14
C GLN A 664 -17.48 24.24 3.31
N ILE A 665 -16.46 24.45 4.14
CA ILE A 665 -16.48 25.50 5.17
C ILE A 665 -15.87 26.77 4.58
N ILE A 666 -16.64 27.85 4.62
CA ILE A 666 -16.24 29.16 4.12
C ILE A 666 -16.02 30.07 5.33
N THR A 667 -14.78 30.47 5.57
CA THR A 667 -14.46 31.46 6.60
C THR A 667 -14.76 32.85 6.06
N GLY A 668 -15.43 33.69 6.85
CA GLY A 668 -15.61 35.09 6.47
C GLY A 668 -14.25 35.79 6.36
N SER A 669 -13.99 36.46 5.23
CA SER A 669 -12.89 37.42 5.12
C SER A 669 -13.07 38.50 6.19
N LYS A 670 -11.99 38.83 6.93
CA LYS A 670 -11.95 40.04 7.75
C LYS A 670 -12.14 41.27 6.87
#